data_AF-A0A7G9YIQ8-F1
#
_entry.id   AF-A0A7G9YIQ8-F1
#
_cell.length_a   1.000
_cell.length_b   1.000
_cell.length_c   1.000
_cell.angle_alpha   90.00
_cell.angle_beta   90.00
_cell.angle_gamma   90.00
#
_symmetry.space_group_name_H-M   'P 1'
#
loop_
_entity.id
_entity.type
_entity.pdbx_description
1 polymer ?
#
loop_
_entity_poly.entity_id
_entity_poly.type
_entity_poly.pdbx_seq_one_letter_code
_entity_poly.pdbx_strand_id
1 'polypeptide(L)'
;MHKIIKRDGRIVNFKKDKITAVIHHAIIAVNADDEKLSEKFADEVATLIEERIPGIPAVEDVQNIVEEVLVRHGLYEVAKAYILYRERRSELRDAKKFFGVYDELKLTVNAIEVLKKRYLMKNEAGNITETPDQMFKRVAKAVSGKSDESEEEFYTAMRNLEFLPNSPTLMNAGTKLGQLSACFAIPIFDSIESIFGALKAMAIVQQSGGGSGFSFSRLRPRGDIVRSTMGGASGPVSFMRIFDVTTDVIKQGGRRRGANMGILNVNHPDILNFITSKSKEGVLTNFNISVGVDNDFMEAVKENRDYELINPRNNECVRSLSANDIFDLIGMMAWRTGDPGLVFIDEINAHNPTPEHRINSTNPCGEVPLLDWESCNLGSINLARIVRKNDIDWEKLRSLTEIGVRFLDGVIDVNRYPLPQIAEMTRANRKIGLGVMGFAEMLLELEIPYNSEEALNLGRRLMKFITVEAGATSIELGEERGTFPNIDESVWKNTNMRNATLTTIAPTGSISIIAGTTSGIEPLFAVSFVRNVLEHARLIEVNPVFERVARERGFYSRDLMMRIAKTGSVQGLEIPEDVRDVFVTALDIDPVWHVRMQAAFQEYVDNAISKTINLRKDATPGDVKKAFLLAYELKCKGITVYRYGSRAEQVLSFGESEYVSAKSDYAGGCPDRSCPY
;
A
#
# COMPACT_ATOMS: atom_id res chain seq x y z
N MET A 1 31.62 -30.56 -10.41
CA MET A 1 31.54 -29.14 -10.79
C MET A 1 31.17 -28.31 -9.57
N HIS A 2 31.97 -27.31 -9.19
CA HIS A 2 31.75 -26.59 -7.92
C HIS A 2 31.35 -25.12 -8.08
N LYS A 3 31.63 -24.49 -9.23
CA LYS A 3 31.41 -23.06 -9.44
C LYS A 3 30.81 -22.78 -10.82
N ILE A 4 30.15 -21.63 -10.97
CA ILE A 4 29.56 -21.14 -12.22
C ILE A 4 29.76 -19.61 -12.33
N ILE A 5 30.07 -19.13 -13.54
CA ILE A 5 30.20 -17.70 -13.84
C ILE A 5 28.81 -17.14 -14.16
N LYS A 6 28.34 -16.21 -13.35
CA LYS A 6 27.10 -15.45 -13.57
C LYS A 6 27.29 -14.41 -14.68
N ARG A 7 26.18 -13.95 -15.24
CA ARG A 7 26.15 -12.99 -16.37
C ARG A 7 26.74 -11.61 -16.06
N ASP A 8 27.00 -11.31 -14.79
CA ASP A 8 27.65 -10.10 -14.28
C ASP A 8 29.15 -10.31 -13.98
N GLY A 9 29.69 -11.49 -14.31
CA GLY A 9 31.08 -11.87 -14.05
C GLY A 9 31.32 -12.45 -12.65
N ARG A 10 30.33 -12.49 -11.75
CA ARG A 10 30.53 -13.09 -10.41
C ARG A 10 30.62 -14.61 -10.49
N ILE A 11 31.50 -15.18 -9.66
CA ILE A 11 31.67 -16.62 -9.52
C ILE A 11 30.90 -17.08 -8.28
N VAL A 12 29.94 -17.98 -8.44
CA VAL A 12 29.15 -18.53 -7.32
C VAL A 12 29.18 -20.06 -7.35
N ASN A 13 28.73 -20.70 -6.27
CA ASN A 13 28.64 -22.16 -6.21
C ASN A 13 27.59 -22.69 -7.21
N PHE A 14 27.94 -23.77 -7.89
CA PHE A 14 27.00 -24.50 -8.74
C PHE A 14 25.95 -25.21 -7.89
N LYS A 15 24.67 -25.10 -8.27
CA LYS A 15 23.54 -25.77 -7.59
C LYS A 15 22.71 -26.50 -8.65
N LYS A 16 22.75 -27.84 -8.64
CA LYS A 16 22.03 -28.70 -9.59
C LYS A 16 20.52 -28.47 -9.53
N ASP A 17 19.98 -28.27 -8.33
CA ASP A 17 18.54 -28.05 -8.09
C ASP A 17 17.97 -26.88 -8.92
N LYS A 18 18.82 -25.88 -9.26
CA LYS A 18 18.42 -24.77 -10.12
C LYS A 18 18.21 -25.19 -11.57
N ILE A 19 18.90 -26.23 -12.05
CA ILE A 19 18.70 -26.81 -13.39
C ILE A 19 17.43 -27.65 -13.36
N THR A 20 17.30 -28.52 -12.36
CA THR A 20 16.11 -29.36 -12.15
C THR A 20 14.84 -28.52 -12.15
N ALA A 21 14.81 -27.43 -11.36
CA ALA A 21 13.65 -26.55 -11.27
C ALA A 21 13.27 -25.89 -12.61
N VAL A 22 14.25 -25.48 -13.43
CA VAL A 22 13.96 -24.81 -14.71
C VAL A 22 13.49 -25.82 -15.75
N ILE A 23 14.07 -27.02 -15.78
CA ILE A 23 13.58 -28.11 -16.65
C ILE A 23 12.15 -28.50 -16.24
N HIS A 24 11.91 -28.66 -14.95
CA HIS A 24 10.59 -28.96 -14.41
C HIS A 24 9.55 -27.92 -14.80
N HIS A 25 9.87 -26.62 -14.71
CA HIS A 25 8.95 -25.57 -15.17
C HIS A 25 8.65 -25.63 -16.67
N ALA A 26 9.64 -25.95 -17.51
CA ALA A 26 9.41 -26.10 -18.95
C ALA A 26 8.53 -27.32 -19.26
N ILE A 27 8.67 -28.39 -18.48
CA ILE A 27 7.86 -29.62 -18.58
C ILE A 27 6.40 -29.34 -18.18
N ILE A 28 6.18 -28.66 -17.04
CA ILE A 28 4.84 -28.22 -16.61
C ILE A 28 4.19 -27.29 -17.65
N ALA A 29 4.97 -26.37 -18.24
CA ALA A 29 4.43 -25.40 -19.21
C ALA A 29 3.80 -26.04 -20.46
N VAL A 30 4.03 -27.34 -20.70
CA VAL A 30 3.43 -28.11 -21.80
C VAL A 30 2.53 -29.25 -21.32
N ASN A 31 2.10 -29.25 -20.05
CA ASN A 31 1.24 -30.28 -19.44
C ASN A 31 1.78 -31.71 -19.53
N ALA A 32 3.10 -31.89 -19.54
CA ALA A 32 3.73 -33.18 -19.31
C ALA A 32 4.04 -33.27 -17.82
N ASP A 33 3.50 -34.24 -17.08
CA ASP A 33 3.75 -34.38 -15.65
C ASP A 33 4.61 -35.63 -15.39
N ASP A 34 5.91 -35.43 -15.19
CA ASP A 34 6.82 -36.49 -14.72
C ASP A 34 8.05 -35.88 -14.03
N GLU A 35 7.95 -35.72 -12.71
CA GLU A 35 8.98 -35.14 -11.85
C GLU A 35 10.33 -35.88 -11.99
N LYS A 36 10.31 -37.20 -12.27
CA LYS A 36 11.51 -38.03 -12.42
C LYS A 36 12.29 -37.71 -13.70
N LEU A 37 11.63 -37.19 -14.73
CA LEU A 37 12.29 -36.76 -15.97
C LEU A 37 13.13 -35.49 -15.73
N SER A 38 12.69 -34.59 -14.86
CA SER A 38 13.40 -33.34 -14.59
C SER A 38 14.75 -33.54 -13.88
N GLU A 39 14.81 -34.43 -12.88
CA GLU A 39 16.05 -34.80 -12.20
C GLU A 39 16.99 -35.54 -13.14
N LYS A 40 16.48 -36.51 -13.91
CA LYS A 40 17.26 -37.29 -14.87
C LYS A 40 17.96 -36.39 -15.88
N PHE A 41 17.25 -35.41 -16.46
CA PHE A 41 17.86 -34.48 -17.40
C PHE A 41 18.80 -33.49 -16.73
N ALA A 42 18.51 -33.06 -15.50
CA ALA A 42 19.42 -32.19 -14.76
C ALA A 42 20.77 -32.90 -14.46
N ASP A 43 20.73 -34.20 -14.17
CA ASP A 43 21.93 -35.03 -14.00
C ASP A 43 22.72 -35.12 -15.30
N GLU A 44 22.05 -35.43 -16.42
CA GLU A 44 22.71 -35.50 -17.73
C GLU A 44 23.32 -34.15 -18.13
N VAL A 45 22.61 -33.04 -17.91
CA VAL A 45 23.14 -31.69 -18.15
C VAL A 45 24.39 -31.45 -17.30
N ALA A 46 24.38 -31.81 -16.01
CA ALA A 46 25.54 -31.65 -15.14
C ALA A 46 26.75 -32.48 -15.62
N THR A 47 26.53 -33.72 -16.06
CA THR A 47 27.57 -34.56 -16.66
C THR A 47 28.14 -33.95 -17.94
N LEU A 48 27.27 -33.50 -18.86
CA LEU A 48 27.70 -32.92 -20.13
C LEU A 48 28.47 -31.60 -19.95
N ILE A 49 28.13 -30.81 -18.92
CA ILE A 49 28.89 -29.60 -18.56
C ILE A 49 30.31 -29.97 -18.13
N GLU A 50 30.46 -30.97 -17.26
CA GLU A 50 31.78 -31.42 -16.78
C GLU A 50 32.65 -31.99 -17.89
N GLU A 51 32.05 -32.73 -18.82
CA GLU A 51 32.77 -33.35 -19.94
C GLU A 51 33.21 -32.34 -21.00
N ARG A 52 32.37 -31.33 -21.29
CA ARG A 52 32.54 -30.50 -22.49
C ARG A 52 33.11 -29.11 -22.22
N ILE A 53 33.00 -28.60 -20.98
CA ILE A 53 33.41 -27.24 -20.67
C ILE A 53 34.64 -27.26 -19.77
N PRO A 54 35.85 -27.00 -20.32
CA PRO A 54 37.04 -26.90 -19.51
C PRO A 54 37.00 -25.63 -18.64
N GLY A 55 37.02 -25.80 -17.32
CA GLY A 55 37.06 -24.69 -16.36
C GLY A 55 35.71 -24.39 -15.69
N ILE A 56 35.45 -23.11 -15.40
CA ILE A 56 34.19 -22.67 -14.77
C ILE A 56 33.24 -22.23 -15.88
N PRO A 57 32.13 -22.95 -16.14
CA PRO A 57 31.20 -22.61 -17.21
C PRO A 57 30.43 -21.33 -16.89
N ALA A 58 30.03 -20.62 -17.94
CA ALA A 58 29.11 -19.50 -17.84
C ALA A 58 27.65 -19.99 -17.82
N VAL A 59 26.75 -19.15 -17.34
CA VAL A 59 25.31 -19.44 -17.33
C VAL A 59 24.76 -19.77 -18.73
N GLU A 60 25.27 -19.12 -19.79
CA GLU A 60 24.81 -19.40 -21.16
C GLU A 60 25.19 -20.81 -21.62
N ASP A 61 26.36 -21.29 -21.23
CA ASP A 61 26.82 -22.63 -21.61
C ASP A 61 25.91 -23.71 -20.99
N VAL A 62 25.53 -23.52 -19.71
CA VAL A 62 24.56 -24.38 -19.03
C VAL A 62 23.21 -24.37 -19.74
N GLN A 63 22.72 -23.20 -20.16
CA GLN A 63 21.42 -23.09 -20.85
C GLN A 63 21.42 -23.77 -22.21
N ASN A 64 22.51 -23.65 -22.98
CA ASN A 64 22.65 -24.31 -24.27
C ASN A 64 22.64 -25.84 -24.12
N ILE A 65 23.28 -26.37 -23.08
CA ILE A 65 23.30 -27.82 -22.81
C ILE A 65 21.91 -28.32 -22.38
N VAL A 66 21.16 -27.55 -21.58
CA VAL A 66 19.77 -27.90 -21.24
C VAL A 66 18.91 -28.00 -22.51
N GLU A 67 19.05 -27.04 -23.41
CA GLU A 67 18.33 -27.02 -24.69
C GLU A 67 18.68 -28.25 -25.55
N GLU A 68 19.97 -28.59 -25.66
CA GLU A 68 20.43 -29.79 -26.36
C GLU A 68 19.84 -31.07 -25.76
N VAL A 69 19.87 -31.22 -24.44
CA VAL A 69 19.38 -32.44 -23.75
C VAL A 69 17.89 -32.64 -23.99
N LEU A 70 17.09 -31.56 -23.92
CA LEU A 70 15.65 -31.62 -24.18
C LEU A 70 15.35 -32.03 -25.63
N VAL A 71 16.07 -31.43 -26.60
CA VAL A 71 15.92 -31.76 -28.02
C VAL A 71 16.36 -33.19 -28.33
N ARG A 72 17.48 -33.65 -27.74
CA ARG A 72 18.03 -35.01 -27.94
C ARG A 72 17.06 -36.09 -27.50
N HIS A 73 16.26 -35.81 -26.47
CA HIS A 73 15.25 -36.73 -25.95
C HIS A 73 13.88 -36.60 -26.66
N GLY A 74 13.80 -35.84 -27.76
CA GLY A 74 12.57 -35.68 -28.53
C GLY A 74 11.51 -34.82 -27.84
N LEU A 75 11.87 -34.07 -26.78
CA LEU A 75 10.96 -33.20 -26.04
C LEU A 75 10.87 -31.80 -26.68
N TYR A 76 10.51 -31.76 -27.95
CA TYR A 76 10.54 -30.54 -28.75
C TYR A 76 9.64 -29.41 -28.22
N GLU A 77 8.44 -29.75 -27.72
CA GLU A 77 7.54 -28.75 -27.12
C GLU A 77 8.08 -28.20 -25.79
N VAL A 78 8.69 -29.06 -24.95
CA VAL A 78 9.36 -28.64 -23.71
C VAL A 78 10.56 -27.73 -24.03
N ALA A 79 11.38 -28.13 -25.01
CA ALA A 79 12.50 -27.33 -25.48
C ALA A 79 12.04 -25.97 -26.00
N LYS A 80 10.99 -25.93 -26.82
CA LYS A 80 10.39 -24.69 -27.32
C LYS A 80 9.89 -23.79 -26.18
N ALA A 81 9.20 -24.35 -25.19
CA ALA A 81 8.76 -23.61 -24.00
C ALA A 81 9.95 -23.04 -23.22
N TYR A 82 11.01 -23.82 -23.03
CA TYR A 82 12.26 -23.40 -22.39
C TYR A 82 12.96 -22.26 -23.16
N ILE A 83 13.05 -22.36 -24.49
CA ILE A 83 13.67 -21.36 -25.37
C ILE A 83 12.91 -20.04 -25.30
N LEU A 84 11.59 -20.08 -25.48
CA LEU A 84 10.74 -18.88 -25.41
C LEU A 84 10.82 -18.22 -24.02
N TYR A 85 10.89 -19.02 -22.95
CA TYR A 85 11.12 -18.53 -21.60
C TYR A 85 12.48 -17.83 -21.47
N ARG A 86 13.54 -18.43 -22.01
CA ARG A 86 14.89 -17.87 -22.02
C ARG A 86 14.95 -16.54 -22.78
N GLU A 87 14.34 -16.47 -23.95
CA GLU A 87 14.27 -15.29 -24.82
C GLU A 87 13.55 -14.14 -24.12
N ARG A 88 12.34 -14.38 -23.61
CA ARG A 88 11.57 -13.39 -22.83
C ARG A 88 12.37 -12.88 -21.62
N ARG A 89 13.09 -13.77 -20.92
CA ARG A 89 13.97 -13.35 -19.82
C ARG A 89 15.19 -12.56 -20.32
N SER A 90 15.65 -12.76 -21.55
CA SER A 90 16.72 -11.95 -22.14
C SER A 90 16.22 -10.55 -22.45
N GLU A 91 15.07 -10.41 -23.09
CA GLU A 91 14.43 -9.13 -23.35
C GLU A 91 14.21 -8.32 -22.06
N LEU A 92 13.68 -8.97 -21.02
CA LEU A 92 13.52 -8.34 -19.70
C LEU A 92 14.86 -7.93 -19.06
N ARG A 93 15.93 -8.70 -19.29
CA ARG A 93 17.27 -8.36 -18.79
C ARG A 93 17.86 -7.18 -19.55
N ASP A 94 17.69 -7.13 -20.87
CA ASP A 94 18.21 -6.03 -21.70
C ASP A 94 17.44 -4.74 -21.40
N ALA A 95 16.12 -4.83 -21.20
CA ALA A 95 15.32 -3.75 -20.64
C ALA A 95 15.84 -3.29 -19.26
N LYS A 96 16.22 -4.20 -18.36
CA LYS A 96 16.79 -3.86 -17.04
C LYS A 96 18.20 -3.28 -17.10
N LYS A 97 19.07 -3.79 -17.97
CA LYS A 97 20.42 -3.23 -18.21
C LYS A 97 20.33 -1.77 -18.65
N PHE A 98 19.32 -1.42 -19.45
CA PHE A 98 19.05 -0.04 -19.83
C PHE A 98 18.78 0.88 -18.62
N PHE A 99 18.17 0.35 -17.55
CA PHE A 99 18.00 1.11 -16.31
C PHE A 99 19.29 1.26 -15.49
N GLY A 100 20.38 0.55 -15.83
CA GLY A 100 21.65 0.63 -15.11
C GLY A 100 21.58 0.07 -13.69
N VAL A 101 20.56 -0.74 -13.39
CA VAL A 101 20.36 -1.38 -12.08
C VAL A 101 20.60 -2.87 -12.23
N TYR A 102 21.45 -3.41 -11.36
CA TYR A 102 21.63 -4.84 -11.24
C TYR A 102 20.56 -5.44 -10.33
N ASP A 103 19.78 -6.39 -10.86
CA ASP A 103 18.64 -7.02 -10.19
C ASP A 103 18.89 -8.51 -9.93
N GLU A 104 19.21 -8.84 -8.68
CA GLU A 104 19.46 -10.20 -8.20
C GLU A 104 18.18 -10.94 -7.81
N LEU A 105 17.13 -10.18 -7.52
CA LEU A 105 15.87 -10.65 -6.97
C LEU A 105 14.85 -10.95 -8.07
N LYS A 106 15.19 -10.69 -9.33
CA LYS A 106 14.36 -10.93 -10.51
C LYS A 106 13.03 -10.16 -10.44
N LEU A 107 13.05 -8.96 -9.88
CA LEU A 107 11.88 -8.09 -9.71
C LEU A 107 11.24 -7.71 -11.05
N THR A 108 10.06 -7.12 -11.00
CA THR A 108 9.36 -6.67 -12.20
C THR A 108 10.08 -5.46 -12.81
N VAL A 109 9.90 -5.18 -14.11
CA VAL A 109 10.50 -3.96 -14.71
C VAL A 109 10.01 -2.71 -13.99
N ASN A 110 8.74 -2.70 -13.60
CA ASN A 110 8.17 -1.60 -12.82
C ASN A 110 8.82 -1.43 -11.45
N ALA A 111 8.99 -2.53 -10.72
CA ALA A 111 9.64 -2.52 -9.42
C ALA A 111 11.05 -1.91 -9.53
N ILE A 112 11.82 -2.29 -10.56
CA ILE A 112 13.16 -1.72 -10.80
C ILE A 112 13.09 -0.22 -11.15
N GLU A 113 12.13 0.21 -11.97
CA GLU A 113 11.92 1.62 -12.29
C GLU A 113 11.61 2.44 -11.03
N VAL A 114 10.69 1.96 -10.19
CA VAL A 114 10.31 2.59 -8.92
C VAL A 114 11.49 2.64 -7.94
N LEU A 115 12.22 1.52 -7.79
CA LEU A 115 13.41 1.42 -6.94
C LEU A 115 14.50 2.40 -7.39
N LYS A 116 14.84 2.43 -8.68
CA LYS A 116 15.80 3.38 -9.27
C LYS A 116 15.40 4.84 -9.02
N LYS A 117 14.13 5.15 -9.21
CA LYS A 117 13.63 6.52 -9.12
C LYS A 117 13.70 7.03 -7.69
N ARG A 118 13.32 6.20 -6.70
CA ARG A 118 13.00 6.68 -5.35
C ARG A 118 13.78 6.05 -4.19
N TYR A 119 14.29 4.83 -4.33
CA TYR A 119 14.77 4.03 -3.18
C TYR A 119 16.27 3.77 -3.17
N LEU A 120 16.85 3.39 -4.30
CA LEU A 120 18.26 3.01 -4.37
C LEU A 120 19.15 4.22 -4.16
N MET A 121 20.22 4.04 -3.38
CA MET A 121 21.21 5.09 -3.13
C MET A 121 21.90 5.56 -4.41
N LYS A 122 22.19 6.85 -4.45
CA LYS A 122 22.89 7.53 -5.55
C LYS A 122 24.08 8.29 -5.00
N ASN A 123 25.16 8.34 -5.78
CA ASN A 123 26.29 9.23 -5.49
C ASN A 123 26.01 10.67 -5.92
N GLU A 124 26.97 11.56 -5.71
CA GLU A 124 26.86 12.99 -6.05
C GLU A 124 26.67 13.23 -7.56
N ALA A 125 27.17 12.33 -8.41
CA ALA A 125 26.94 12.37 -9.85
C ALA A 125 25.55 11.83 -10.27
N GLY A 126 24.71 11.39 -9.32
CA GLY A 126 23.38 10.84 -9.57
C GLY A 126 23.38 9.37 -10.00
N ASN A 127 24.53 8.71 -10.04
CA ASN A 127 24.66 7.30 -10.42
C ASN A 127 24.24 6.40 -9.26
N ILE A 128 23.54 5.32 -9.57
CA ILE A 128 23.05 4.34 -8.58
C ILE A 128 24.23 3.55 -8.03
N THR A 129 24.31 3.44 -6.71
CA THR A 129 25.41 2.76 -5.99
C THR A 129 24.96 1.57 -5.14
N GLU A 130 23.67 1.23 -5.18
CA GLU A 130 23.05 0.20 -4.35
C GLU A 130 22.14 -0.69 -5.19
N THR A 131 22.23 -2.00 -5.00
CA THR A 131 21.30 -2.98 -5.58
C THR A 131 20.07 -3.17 -4.68
N PRO A 132 18.94 -3.69 -5.20
CA PRO A 132 17.78 -4.02 -4.35
C PRO A 132 18.10 -4.95 -3.17
N ASP A 133 18.97 -5.94 -3.36
CA ASP A 133 19.41 -6.85 -2.28
C ASP A 133 20.23 -6.12 -1.21
N GLN A 134 21.14 -5.23 -1.63
CA GLN A 134 21.92 -4.38 -0.71
C GLN A 134 21.04 -3.40 0.06
N MET A 135 19.99 -2.85 -0.57
CA MET A 135 19.00 -2.00 0.09
C MET A 135 18.31 -2.76 1.22
N PHE A 136 17.84 -3.99 0.99
CA PHE A 136 17.20 -4.79 2.04
C PHE A 136 18.18 -5.12 3.18
N LYS A 137 19.43 -5.46 2.88
CA LYS A 137 20.48 -5.66 3.91
C LYS A 137 20.69 -4.40 4.76
N ARG A 138 20.82 -3.24 4.11
CA ARG A 138 20.98 -1.95 4.80
C ARG A 138 19.82 -1.70 5.76
N VAL A 139 18.59 -1.91 5.30
CA VAL A 139 17.38 -1.68 6.09
C VAL A 139 17.32 -2.65 7.28
N ALA A 140 17.53 -3.94 7.04
CA ALA A 140 17.52 -4.97 8.09
C ALA A 140 18.54 -4.65 9.19
N LYS A 141 19.80 -4.42 8.81
CA LYS A 141 20.88 -4.04 9.72
C LYS A 141 20.61 -2.77 10.51
N ALA A 142 20.02 -1.77 9.86
CA ALA A 142 19.73 -0.50 10.53
C ALA A 142 18.62 -0.63 11.57
N VAL A 143 17.63 -1.50 11.35
CA VAL A 143 16.46 -1.68 12.21
C VAL A 143 16.68 -2.73 13.31
N SER A 144 17.46 -3.78 13.03
CA SER A 144 17.83 -4.82 14.01
C SER A 144 18.67 -4.28 15.18
N GLY A 145 19.33 -3.14 14.98
CA GLY A 145 20.16 -2.49 15.99
C GLY A 145 21.41 -3.31 16.31
N LYS A 146 21.36 -4.10 17.39
CA LYS A 146 22.47 -4.98 17.83
C LYS A 146 22.09 -6.48 17.83
N SER A 147 20.91 -6.84 17.32
CA SER A 147 20.43 -8.23 17.28
C SER A 147 20.75 -8.86 15.93
N ASP A 148 21.79 -9.72 15.88
CA ASP A 148 22.18 -10.41 14.65
C ASP A 148 21.10 -11.40 14.17
N GLU A 149 20.38 -12.05 15.09
CA GLU A 149 19.29 -12.97 14.77
C GLU A 149 18.13 -12.24 14.08
N SER A 150 17.70 -11.10 14.64
CA SER A 150 16.65 -10.29 14.04
C SER A 150 17.07 -9.67 12.71
N GLU A 151 18.37 -9.37 12.51
CA GLU A 151 18.87 -8.86 11.21
C GLU A 151 18.60 -9.85 10.08
N GLU A 152 18.91 -11.14 10.27
CA GLU A 152 18.75 -12.16 9.23
C GLU A 152 17.26 -12.44 8.94
N GLU A 153 16.41 -12.47 9.98
CA GLU A 153 14.96 -12.62 9.82
C GLU A 153 14.35 -11.46 9.03
N PHE A 154 14.68 -10.22 9.41
CA PHE A 154 14.19 -9.02 8.74
C PHE A 154 14.63 -8.97 7.28
N TYR A 155 15.91 -9.28 7.04
CA TYR A 155 16.46 -9.35 5.70
C TYR A 155 15.77 -10.43 4.86
N THR A 156 15.58 -11.62 5.40
CA THR A 156 14.95 -12.75 4.70
C THR A 156 13.51 -12.44 4.31
N ALA A 157 12.70 -11.93 5.25
CA ALA A 157 11.31 -11.57 5.01
C ALA A 157 11.15 -10.49 3.91
N MET A 158 12.01 -9.47 3.92
CA MET A 158 12.01 -8.43 2.87
C MET A 158 12.51 -8.94 1.53
N ARG A 159 13.59 -9.72 1.54
CA ARG A 159 14.20 -10.28 0.33
C ARG A 159 13.25 -11.21 -0.41
N ASN A 160 12.45 -11.99 0.33
CA ASN A 160 11.43 -12.87 -0.22
C ASN A 160 10.14 -12.15 -0.60
N LEU A 161 10.07 -10.83 -0.36
CA LEU A 161 8.90 -9.98 -0.59
C LEU A 161 7.67 -10.44 0.20
N GLU A 162 7.91 -11.02 1.37
CA GLU A 162 6.89 -11.55 2.30
C GLU A 162 6.41 -10.48 3.27
N PHE A 163 7.31 -9.56 3.64
CA PHE A 163 7.02 -8.37 4.42
C PHE A 163 7.79 -7.19 3.83
N LEU A 164 7.16 -6.02 3.72
CA LEU A 164 7.86 -4.79 3.37
C LEU A 164 7.45 -3.66 4.33
N PRO A 165 8.42 -2.91 4.90
CA PRO A 165 8.11 -1.70 5.64
C PRO A 165 7.70 -0.58 4.68
N ASN A 166 7.16 0.50 5.23
CA ASN A 166 6.79 1.68 4.45
C ASN A 166 7.95 2.27 3.63
N SER A 167 7.60 3.08 2.63
CA SER A 167 8.59 3.66 1.72
C SER A 167 9.70 4.45 2.43
N PRO A 168 9.42 5.31 3.42
CA PRO A 168 10.48 6.07 4.10
C PRO A 168 11.47 5.18 4.85
N THR A 169 11.03 4.06 5.43
CA THR A 169 11.96 3.09 6.04
C THR A 169 12.91 2.52 5.01
N LEU A 170 12.40 2.03 3.87
CA LEU A 170 13.25 1.50 2.79
C LEU A 170 14.24 2.54 2.24
N MET A 171 13.78 3.79 2.10
CA MET A 171 14.59 4.90 1.58
C MET A 171 15.68 5.38 2.55
N ASN A 172 15.38 5.41 3.85
CA ASN A 172 16.17 6.22 4.78
C ASN A 172 16.86 5.43 5.89
N ALA A 173 16.49 4.16 6.15
CA ALA A 173 17.15 3.35 7.17
C ALA A 173 18.66 3.21 6.89
N GLY A 174 19.49 3.45 7.90
CA GLY A 174 20.96 3.42 7.74
C GLY A 174 21.56 4.59 6.93
N THR A 175 20.77 5.62 6.60
CA THR A 175 21.26 6.83 5.91
C THR A 175 21.45 8.01 6.87
N LYS A 176 22.04 9.12 6.38
CA LYS A 176 22.18 10.35 7.17
C LYS A 176 20.83 10.99 7.55
N LEU A 177 19.81 10.88 6.68
CA LEU A 177 18.50 11.47 6.94
C LEU A 177 17.76 10.71 8.05
N GLY A 178 17.72 9.38 7.95
CA GLY A 178 17.27 8.49 9.03
C GLY A 178 15.81 8.63 9.48
N GLN A 179 14.96 9.40 8.79
CA GLN A 179 13.53 9.47 9.08
C GLN A 179 12.79 8.28 8.47
N LEU A 180 12.22 7.44 9.32
CA LEU A 180 11.59 6.17 8.93
C LEU A 180 10.05 6.22 8.98
N SER A 181 9.48 7.08 9.83
CA SER A 181 8.03 7.29 9.86
C SER A 181 7.55 8.01 8.60
N ALA A 182 6.36 7.64 8.13
CA ALA A 182 5.82 8.17 6.88
C ALA A 182 4.99 9.42 7.04
N CYS A 183 4.21 9.50 8.12
CA CYS A 183 3.23 10.55 8.32
C CYS A 183 3.17 10.97 9.79
N PHE A 184 2.67 12.18 10.03
CA PHE A 184 2.64 12.79 11.34
C PHE A 184 1.35 13.60 11.52
N ALA A 185 0.78 13.63 12.73
CA ALA A 185 -0.31 14.57 13.05
C ALA A 185 0.25 15.81 13.74
N ILE A 186 -0.05 17.00 13.22
CA ILE A 186 0.48 18.26 13.72
C ILE A 186 -0.70 19.11 14.22
N PRO A 187 -0.73 19.49 15.51
CA PRO A 187 -1.83 20.28 16.04
C PRO A 187 -1.84 21.71 15.52
N ILE A 188 -3.05 22.24 15.37
CA ILE A 188 -3.29 23.65 15.09
C ILE A 188 -4.23 24.19 16.17
N PHE A 189 -3.78 25.21 16.89
CA PHE A 189 -4.57 25.96 17.88
C PHE A 189 -4.96 27.34 17.32
N ASP A 190 -5.94 27.99 17.93
CA ASP A 190 -6.53 29.26 17.48
C ASP A 190 -5.64 30.49 17.79
N SER A 191 -4.41 30.48 17.29
CA SER A 191 -3.47 31.60 17.35
C SER A 191 -2.55 31.63 16.12
N ILE A 192 -2.06 32.82 15.75
CA ILE A 192 -1.14 32.97 14.61
C ILE A 192 0.17 32.22 14.88
N GLU A 193 0.66 32.26 16.11
CA GLU A 193 1.87 31.55 16.54
C GLU A 193 1.72 30.04 16.34
N SER A 194 0.56 29.48 16.70
CA SER A 194 0.31 28.05 16.50
C SER A 194 0.14 27.71 15.02
N ILE A 195 -0.63 28.49 14.26
CA ILE A 195 -0.88 28.24 12.83
C ILE A 195 0.44 28.25 12.05
N PHE A 196 1.28 29.27 12.22
CA PHE A 196 2.57 29.35 11.53
C PHE A 196 3.63 28.41 12.14
N GLY A 197 3.51 28.09 13.43
CA GLY A 197 4.31 27.02 14.06
C GLY A 197 4.04 25.65 13.44
N ALA A 198 2.77 25.31 13.21
CA ALA A 198 2.36 24.10 12.52
C ALA A 198 2.80 24.08 11.06
N LEU A 199 2.72 25.23 10.37
CA LEU A 199 3.25 25.38 9.00
C LEU A 199 4.76 25.13 8.94
N LYS A 200 5.53 25.67 9.89
CA LYS A 200 6.97 25.41 10.02
C LYS A 200 7.24 23.92 10.30
N ALA A 201 6.50 23.32 11.22
CA ALA A 201 6.63 21.89 11.55
C ALA A 201 6.36 21.00 10.33
N MET A 202 5.29 21.30 9.59
CA MET A 202 4.96 20.64 8.33
C MET A 202 6.12 20.76 7.32
N ALA A 203 6.70 21.95 7.18
CA ALA A 203 7.78 22.16 6.23
C ALA A 203 9.02 21.28 6.53
N ILE A 204 9.37 21.15 7.81
CA ILE A 204 10.48 20.30 8.26
C ILE A 204 10.15 18.81 8.02
N VAL A 205 8.92 18.39 8.34
CA VAL A 205 8.44 17.02 8.10
C VAL A 205 8.43 16.67 6.60
N GLN A 206 8.04 17.59 5.74
CA GLN A 206 7.97 17.38 4.29
C GLN A 206 9.34 17.43 3.61
N GLN A 207 10.32 18.15 4.19
CA GLN A 207 11.70 18.18 3.70
C GLN A 207 12.31 16.77 3.62
N SER A 208 11.96 15.91 4.56
CA SER A 208 12.37 14.50 4.63
C SER A 208 11.40 13.54 3.93
N GLY A 209 10.37 14.06 3.24
CA GLY A 209 9.39 13.29 2.47
C GLY A 209 8.21 12.74 3.29
N GLY A 210 8.00 13.23 4.51
CA GLY A 210 6.86 12.88 5.34
C GLY A 210 5.56 13.57 4.93
N GLY A 211 4.42 12.95 5.21
CA GLY A 211 3.09 13.55 5.08
C GLY A 211 2.58 14.11 6.41
N SER A 212 1.56 14.98 6.37
CA SER A 212 1.05 15.66 7.58
C SER A 212 -0.48 15.64 7.68
N GLY A 213 -1.00 15.36 8.86
CA GLY A 213 -2.41 15.44 9.18
C GLY A 213 -2.73 16.62 10.07
N PHE A 214 -3.83 17.31 9.80
CA PHE A 214 -4.27 18.49 10.55
C PHE A 214 -5.76 18.45 10.84
N SER A 215 -6.10 18.83 12.07
CA SER A 215 -7.46 19.26 12.43
C SER A 215 -7.52 20.78 12.42
N PHE A 216 -8.37 21.35 11.56
CA PHE A 216 -8.61 22.79 11.53
C PHE A 216 -9.81 23.21 12.40
N SER A 217 -10.46 22.24 13.06
CA SER A 217 -11.70 22.42 13.84
C SER A 217 -11.55 23.35 15.05
N ARG A 218 -10.33 23.58 15.53
CA ARG A 218 -10.05 24.49 16.66
C ARG A 218 -10.03 25.97 16.25
N LEU A 219 -9.88 26.27 14.96
CA LEU A 219 -9.76 27.64 14.48
C LEU A 219 -11.11 28.36 14.51
N ARG A 220 -11.13 29.63 14.90
CA ARG A 220 -12.37 30.43 14.86
C ARG A 220 -12.90 30.60 13.42
N PRO A 221 -14.23 30.73 13.25
CA PRO A 221 -14.83 30.83 11.93
C PRO A 221 -14.55 32.19 11.27
N ARG A 222 -14.72 32.23 9.95
CA ARG A 222 -14.62 33.46 9.16
C ARG A 222 -15.59 34.52 9.69
N GLY A 223 -15.07 35.74 9.87
CA GLY A 223 -15.82 36.87 10.39
C GLY A 223 -15.87 36.98 11.92
N ASP A 224 -15.39 35.98 12.67
CA ASP A 224 -15.28 36.10 14.14
C ASP A 224 -14.23 37.14 14.54
N ILE A 225 -14.38 37.72 15.72
CA ILE A 225 -13.59 38.86 16.18
C ILE A 225 -12.14 38.46 16.44
N VAL A 226 -11.20 39.24 15.91
CA VAL A 226 -9.78 39.20 16.24
C VAL A 226 -9.48 40.35 17.20
N ARG A 227 -9.43 40.07 18.52
CA ARG A 227 -9.33 41.10 19.57
C ARG A 227 -8.16 42.07 19.42
N SER A 228 -7.02 41.62 18.88
CA SER A 228 -5.82 42.46 18.72
C SER A 228 -5.96 43.53 17.64
N THR A 229 -6.76 43.28 16.60
CA THR A 229 -6.97 44.19 15.47
C THR A 229 -8.39 44.75 15.38
N MET A 230 -9.32 44.20 16.18
CA MET A 230 -10.77 44.42 16.10
C MET A 230 -11.37 44.14 14.70
N GLY A 231 -10.64 43.40 13.85
CA GLY A 231 -11.10 42.95 12.54
C GLY A 231 -11.74 41.55 12.59
N GLY A 232 -12.24 41.10 11.44
CA GLY A 232 -12.80 39.75 11.27
C GLY A 232 -11.75 38.70 10.87
N ALA A 233 -11.88 37.49 11.40
CA ALA A 233 -11.02 36.36 11.07
C ALA A 233 -11.25 35.86 9.63
N SER A 234 -10.21 35.27 9.02
CA SER A 234 -10.32 34.74 7.66
C SER A 234 -10.90 33.32 7.58
N GLY A 235 -10.95 32.61 8.71
CA GLY A 235 -11.48 31.24 8.84
C GLY A 235 -10.48 30.14 8.43
N PRO A 236 -10.76 28.86 8.78
CA PRO A 236 -9.86 27.73 8.57
C PRO A 236 -9.50 27.50 7.10
N VAL A 237 -10.47 27.56 6.18
CA VAL A 237 -10.24 27.28 4.74
C VAL A 237 -9.24 28.27 4.12
N SER A 238 -9.19 29.51 4.62
CA SER A 238 -8.21 30.51 4.18
C SER A 238 -6.79 30.10 4.57
N PHE A 239 -6.59 29.69 5.83
CA PHE A 239 -5.28 29.23 6.30
C PHE A 239 -4.84 27.94 5.62
N MET A 240 -5.75 27.00 5.34
CA MET A 240 -5.44 25.79 4.57
C MET A 240 -4.75 26.08 3.24
N ARG A 241 -5.09 27.19 2.56
CA ARG A 241 -4.43 27.59 1.31
C ARG A 241 -2.95 27.91 1.50
N ILE A 242 -2.55 28.46 2.65
CA ILE A 242 -1.14 28.75 2.94
C ILE A 242 -0.36 27.43 3.07
N PHE A 243 -0.95 26.43 3.72
CA PHE A 243 -0.36 25.10 3.83
C PHE A 243 -0.25 24.42 2.46
N ASP A 244 -1.30 24.53 1.63
CA ASP A 244 -1.34 23.96 0.29
C ASP A 244 -0.22 24.50 -0.62
N VAL A 245 -0.08 25.83 -0.68
CA VAL A 245 0.97 26.52 -1.44
C VAL A 245 2.36 26.16 -0.92
N THR A 246 2.51 26.09 0.41
CA THR A 246 3.79 25.73 1.04
C THR A 246 4.22 24.32 0.63
N THR A 247 3.29 23.36 0.63
CA THR A 247 3.56 22.00 0.16
C THR A 247 3.99 21.99 -1.31
N ASP A 248 3.35 22.77 -2.19
CA ASP A 248 3.76 22.86 -3.61
C ASP A 248 5.19 23.37 -3.79
N VAL A 249 5.61 24.35 -2.99
CA VAL A 249 6.98 24.87 -3.03
C VAL A 249 8.00 23.81 -2.60
N ILE A 250 7.71 23.07 -1.52
CA ILE A 250 8.65 22.05 -0.98
C ILE A 250 8.81 20.86 -1.93
N LYS A 251 7.72 20.44 -2.60
CA LYS A 251 7.76 19.32 -3.55
C LYS A 251 8.85 19.46 -4.62
N GLN A 252 9.16 20.68 -5.04
CA GLN A 252 10.13 20.92 -6.12
C GLN A 252 11.56 20.49 -5.73
N GLY A 253 11.87 20.38 -4.43
CA GLY A 253 13.19 19.97 -3.93
C GLY A 253 13.28 18.58 -3.30
N GLY A 254 12.15 17.88 -3.11
CA GLY A 254 12.09 16.61 -2.35
C GLY A 254 12.12 15.34 -3.20
N ARG A 255 12.61 14.22 -2.64
CA ARG A 255 12.56 12.88 -3.27
C ARG A 255 11.12 12.32 -3.41
N ARG A 256 10.19 12.81 -2.60
CA ARG A 256 8.78 12.39 -2.54
C ARG A 256 7.88 13.61 -2.39
N ARG A 257 6.69 13.53 -3.01
CA ARG A 257 5.59 14.48 -2.78
C ARG A 257 5.02 14.32 -1.37
N GLY A 258 5.14 15.35 -0.54
CA GLY A 258 4.38 15.48 0.71
C GLY A 258 2.88 15.60 0.41
N ALA A 259 2.04 15.03 1.26
CA ALA A 259 0.59 15.10 1.18
C ALA A 259 0.01 15.49 2.54
N ASN A 260 -1.12 16.18 2.52
CA ASN A 260 -1.79 16.65 3.71
C ASN A 260 -3.17 16.00 3.88
N MET A 261 -3.55 15.69 5.11
CA MET A 261 -4.96 15.50 5.51
C MET A 261 -5.45 16.79 6.18
N GLY A 262 -6.60 17.28 5.74
CA GLY A 262 -7.31 18.39 6.39
C GLY A 262 -8.66 17.90 6.88
N ILE A 263 -8.90 18.01 8.19
CA ILE A 263 -10.18 17.65 8.81
C ILE A 263 -10.83 18.90 9.38
N LEU A 264 -12.14 19.03 9.16
CA LEU A 264 -13.00 20.00 9.83
C LEU A 264 -14.23 19.27 10.38
N ASN A 265 -14.57 19.52 11.64
CA ASN A 265 -15.73 18.92 12.28
C ASN A 265 -17.02 19.46 11.66
N VAL A 266 -18.03 18.60 11.55
CA VAL A 266 -19.29 18.92 10.88
C VAL A 266 -20.06 20.06 11.55
N ASN A 267 -19.91 20.23 12.87
CA ASN A 267 -20.49 21.34 13.63
C ASN A 267 -19.75 22.68 13.48
N HIS A 268 -18.67 22.76 12.70
CA HIS A 268 -17.95 24.01 12.55
C HIS A 268 -18.71 25.01 11.64
N PRO A 269 -18.83 26.32 11.97
CA PRO A 269 -19.63 27.26 11.19
C PRO A 269 -19.22 27.40 9.71
N ASP A 270 -17.94 27.21 9.42
CA ASP A 270 -17.38 27.19 8.05
C ASP A 270 -17.51 25.84 7.30
N ILE A 271 -18.26 24.87 7.82
CA ILE A 271 -18.35 23.53 7.22
C ILE A 271 -18.79 23.54 5.75
N LEU A 272 -19.76 24.38 5.37
CA LEU A 272 -20.21 24.48 3.97
C LEU A 272 -19.10 24.99 3.04
N ASN A 273 -18.29 25.94 3.51
CA ASN A 273 -17.13 26.45 2.77
C ASN A 273 -16.05 25.37 2.62
N PHE A 274 -15.87 24.54 3.65
CA PHE A 274 -14.92 23.43 3.63
C PHE A 274 -15.34 22.32 2.67
N ILE A 275 -16.60 21.87 2.73
CA ILE A 275 -17.15 20.84 1.83
C ILE A 275 -17.02 21.25 0.36
N THR A 276 -17.25 22.54 0.06
CA THR A 276 -17.19 23.07 -1.31
C THR A 276 -15.82 23.59 -1.73
N SER A 277 -14.81 23.50 -0.86
CA SER A 277 -13.50 24.16 -1.05
C SER A 277 -12.74 23.70 -2.29
N LYS A 278 -12.94 22.44 -2.71
CA LYS A 278 -12.32 21.82 -3.89
C LYS A 278 -13.22 21.80 -5.13
N SER A 279 -14.33 22.55 -5.12
CA SER A 279 -15.23 22.67 -6.27
C SER A 279 -14.59 23.28 -7.51
N LYS A 280 -13.52 24.06 -7.33
CA LYS A 280 -12.68 24.62 -8.40
C LYS A 280 -11.39 23.82 -8.50
N GLU A 281 -11.04 23.44 -9.72
CA GLU A 281 -9.78 22.76 -10.01
C GLU A 281 -8.58 23.63 -9.59
N GLY A 282 -7.50 22.99 -9.13
CA GLY A 282 -6.30 23.69 -8.69
C GLY A 282 -6.32 24.21 -7.24
N VAL A 283 -7.45 24.10 -6.52
CA VAL A 283 -7.55 24.53 -5.11
C VAL A 283 -7.34 23.33 -4.17
N LEU A 284 -6.47 23.49 -3.16
CA LEU A 284 -6.19 22.47 -2.15
C LEU A 284 -5.75 21.13 -2.77
N THR A 285 -4.91 21.19 -3.80
CA THR A 285 -4.47 20.00 -4.55
C THR A 285 -3.53 19.09 -3.75
N ASN A 286 -3.00 19.59 -2.63
CA ASN A 286 -2.14 18.85 -1.70
C ASN A 286 -2.86 18.32 -0.48
N PHE A 287 -4.15 18.62 -0.36
CA PHE A 287 -4.99 18.10 0.69
C PHE A 287 -5.92 17.02 0.13
N ASN A 288 -5.92 15.88 0.82
CA ASN A 288 -7.16 15.13 0.99
C ASN A 288 -7.94 15.84 2.09
N ILE A 289 -9.24 16.03 1.88
CA ILE A 289 -10.09 16.65 2.91
C ILE A 289 -11.15 15.67 3.36
N SER A 290 -11.44 15.65 4.67
CA SER A 290 -12.50 14.83 5.23
C SER A 290 -13.29 15.61 6.27
N VAL A 291 -14.60 15.36 6.32
CA VAL A 291 -15.45 15.92 7.37
C VAL A 291 -15.39 15.01 8.59
N GLY A 292 -15.05 15.56 9.74
CA GLY A 292 -15.14 14.87 11.02
C GLY A 292 -16.60 14.86 11.48
N VAL A 293 -17.26 13.71 11.39
CA VAL A 293 -18.67 13.54 11.79
C VAL A 293 -18.74 12.82 13.13
N ASP A 294 -19.59 13.32 14.02
CA ASP A 294 -19.92 12.69 15.29
C ASP A 294 -21.21 11.87 15.17
N ASN A 295 -21.52 11.11 16.22
CA ASN A 295 -22.71 10.25 16.23
C ASN A 295 -24.00 11.07 16.15
N ASP A 296 -24.09 12.21 16.83
CA ASP A 296 -25.31 13.04 16.82
C ASP A 296 -25.63 13.57 15.42
N PHE A 297 -24.62 13.99 14.63
CA PHE A 297 -24.84 14.39 13.25
C PHE A 297 -25.41 13.23 12.42
N MET A 298 -24.84 12.03 12.55
CA MET A 298 -25.29 10.87 11.77
C MET A 298 -26.70 10.44 12.16
N GLU A 299 -27.07 10.50 13.44
CA GLU A 299 -28.44 10.25 13.89
C GLU A 299 -29.39 11.38 13.44
N ALA A 300 -28.96 12.65 13.47
CA ALA A 300 -29.73 13.77 12.94
C ALA A 300 -30.03 13.61 11.44
N VAL A 301 -29.10 13.06 10.65
CA VAL A 301 -29.33 12.73 9.23
C VAL A 301 -30.41 11.64 9.06
N LYS A 302 -30.40 10.61 9.90
CA LYS A 302 -31.40 9.53 9.85
C LYS A 302 -32.79 10.01 10.28
N GLU A 303 -32.83 10.87 11.28
CA GLU A 303 -34.05 11.41 11.88
C GLU A 303 -34.56 12.69 11.16
N ASN A 304 -33.84 13.18 10.16
CA ASN A 304 -34.12 14.41 9.43
C ASN A 304 -34.28 15.63 10.37
N ARG A 305 -33.35 15.77 11.32
CA ARG A 305 -33.29 16.89 12.27
C ARG A 305 -32.36 17.99 11.78
N ASP A 306 -32.57 19.17 12.35
CA ASP A 306 -31.57 20.24 12.28
C ASP A 306 -30.38 19.93 13.19
N TYR A 307 -29.24 20.50 12.85
CA TYR A 307 -27.96 20.30 13.51
C TYR A 307 -27.25 21.66 13.72
N GLU A 308 -26.76 21.86 14.94
CA GLU A 308 -26.21 23.14 15.38
C GLU A 308 -24.76 23.33 14.94
N LEU A 309 -24.43 24.52 14.45
CA LEU A 309 -23.05 24.91 14.17
C LEU A 309 -22.50 25.79 15.30
N ILE A 310 -21.43 25.30 15.92
CA ILE A 310 -20.88 25.83 17.18
C ILE A 310 -19.56 26.53 16.92
N ASN A 311 -19.42 27.78 17.36
CA ASN A 311 -18.13 28.49 17.28
C ASN A 311 -17.15 27.88 18.31
N PRO A 312 -16.01 27.30 17.88
CA PRO A 312 -15.08 26.62 18.78
C PRO A 312 -14.40 27.54 19.81
N ARG A 313 -14.43 28.87 19.62
CA ARG A 313 -13.81 29.84 20.53
C ARG A 313 -14.64 30.10 21.78
N ASN A 314 -15.97 30.14 21.66
CA ASN A 314 -16.88 30.51 22.75
C ASN A 314 -17.99 29.48 23.02
N ASN A 315 -18.05 28.41 22.23
CA ASN A 315 -19.06 27.35 22.31
C ASN A 315 -20.51 27.85 22.13
N GLU A 316 -20.70 28.98 21.46
CA GLU A 316 -22.02 29.50 21.14
C GLU A 316 -22.51 28.93 19.80
N CYS A 317 -23.80 28.60 19.74
CA CYS A 317 -24.48 28.24 18.50
C CYS A 317 -24.59 29.48 17.60
N VAL A 318 -23.97 29.40 16.42
CA VAL A 318 -23.97 30.49 15.41
C VAL A 318 -25.20 30.39 14.51
N ARG A 319 -25.59 29.16 14.15
CA ARG A 319 -26.76 28.84 13.33
C ARG A 319 -27.10 27.36 13.45
N SER A 320 -28.32 27.00 13.09
CA SER A 320 -28.75 25.61 12.90
C SER A 320 -29.08 25.39 11.42
N LEU A 321 -28.77 24.21 10.89
CA LEU A 321 -29.02 23.81 9.49
C LEU A 321 -29.57 22.39 9.46
N SER A 322 -30.34 22.03 8.43
CA SER A 322 -30.75 20.63 8.21
C SER A 322 -29.51 19.73 8.10
N ALA A 323 -29.46 18.67 8.91
CA ALA A 323 -28.38 17.67 8.83
C ALA A 323 -28.34 17.01 7.45
N ASN A 324 -29.53 16.75 6.86
CA ASN A 324 -29.67 16.18 5.53
C ASN A 324 -29.13 17.10 4.45
N ASP A 325 -29.34 18.42 4.53
CA ASP A 325 -28.77 19.36 3.55
C ASP A 325 -27.24 19.38 3.60
N ILE A 326 -26.65 19.32 4.80
CA ILE A 326 -25.20 19.21 4.97
C ILE A 326 -24.70 17.88 4.38
N PHE A 327 -25.35 16.77 4.71
CA PHE A 327 -24.98 15.44 4.25
C PHE A 327 -25.13 15.28 2.73
N ASP A 328 -26.17 15.88 2.15
CA ASP A 328 -26.41 15.92 0.71
C ASP A 328 -25.33 16.70 -0.02
N LEU A 329 -24.89 17.82 0.55
CA LEU A 329 -23.76 18.58 0.02
C LEU A 329 -22.45 17.78 0.09
N ILE A 330 -22.19 17.07 1.19
CA ILE A 330 -21.02 16.18 1.33
C ILE A 330 -21.05 15.12 0.22
N GLY A 331 -22.16 14.38 0.09
CA GLY A 331 -22.30 13.33 -0.90
C GLY A 331 -22.17 13.83 -2.35
N MET A 332 -22.77 14.98 -2.66
CA MET A 332 -22.68 15.62 -3.97
C MET A 332 -21.25 16.05 -4.30
N MET A 333 -20.53 16.67 -3.35
CA MET A 333 -19.16 17.12 -3.57
C MET A 333 -18.20 15.95 -3.71
N ALA A 334 -18.35 14.91 -2.88
CA ALA A 334 -17.57 13.67 -2.99
C ALA A 334 -17.79 12.97 -4.34
N TRP A 335 -19.04 12.89 -4.79
CA TRP A 335 -19.39 12.39 -6.12
C TRP A 335 -18.74 13.20 -7.27
N ARG A 336 -18.72 14.53 -7.11
CA ARG A 336 -18.22 15.46 -8.13
C ARG A 336 -16.70 15.50 -8.20
N THR A 337 -16.00 15.46 -7.06
CA THR A 337 -14.57 15.80 -6.96
C THR A 337 -13.69 14.71 -6.34
N GLY A 338 -14.31 13.67 -5.76
CA GLY A 338 -13.65 12.65 -4.94
C GLY A 338 -13.37 13.10 -3.50
N ASP A 339 -13.76 14.32 -3.12
CA ASP A 339 -13.62 14.90 -1.78
C ASP A 339 -14.93 15.63 -1.38
N PRO A 340 -15.25 15.77 -0.09
CA PRO A 340 -14.53 15.23 1.05
C PRO A 340 -14.84 13.75 1.32
N GLY A 341 -13.93 13.06 2.01
CA GLY A 341 -14.25 11.82 2.72
C GLY A 341 -14.97 12.08 4.05
N LEU A 342 -15.30 11.02 4.77
CA LEU A 342 -15.79 11.10 6.15
C LEU A 342 -14.81 10.46 7.12
N VAL A 343 -14.65 11.09 8.28
CA VAL A 343 -13.93 10.56 9.44
C VAL A 343 -14.94 10.46 10.58
N PHE A 344 -15.23 9.25 11.04
CA PHE A 344 -16.19 9.01 12.11
C PHE A 344 -15.47 9.21 13.45
N ILE A 345 -15.45 10.46 13.92
CA ILE A 345 -14.52 10.90 14.96
C ILE A 345 -14.80 10.25 16.32
N ASP A 346 -16.07 9.96 16.59
CA ASP A 346 -16.48 9.29 17.82
C ASP A 346 -16.13 7.81 17.79
N GLU A 347 -16.25 7.15 16.63
CA GLU A 347 -15.87 5.75 16.46
C GLU A 347 -14.34 5.56 16.62
N ILE A 348 -13.56 6.51 16.10
CA ILE A 348 -12.12 6.59 16.33
C ILE A 348 -11.80 6.73 17.82
N ASN A 349 -12.47 7.67 18.51
CA ASN A 349 -12.18 7.94 19.91
C ASN A 349 -12.71 6.88 20.88
N ALA A 350 -13.78 6.17 20.51
CA ALA A 350 -14.27 4.99 21.24
C ALA A 350 -13.22 3.85 21.27
N HIS A 351 -12.34 3.81 20.28
CA HIS A 351 -11.24 2.85 20.16
C HIS A 351 -9.86 3.50 20.39
N ASN A 352 -9.81 4.69 20.99
CA ASN A 352 -8.54 5.34 21.27
C ASN A 352 -7.81 4.60 22.40
N PRO A 353 -6.60 4.06 22.17
CA PRO A 353 -5.87 3.33 23.20
C PRO A 353 -5.43 4.20 24.37
N THR A 354 -5.31 5.52 24.18
CA THR A 354 -4.89 6.50 25.20
C THR A 354 -5.97 7.59 25.34
N PRO A 355 -7.12 7.28 25.97
CA PRO A 355 -8.32 8.11 25.94
C PRO A 355 -8.22 9.41 26.74
N GLU A 356 -7.19 9.60 27.59
CA GLU A 356 -6.95 10.88 28.28
C GLU A 356 -6.71 12.06 27.31
N HIS A 357 -6.33 11.76 26.07
CA HIS A 357 -6.21 12.74 25.00
C HIS A 357 -7.08 12.37 23.82
N ARG A 358 -7.82 13.34 23.29
CA ARG A 358 -8.71 13.11 22.14
C ARG A 358 -7.93 13.11 20.82
N ILE A 359 -8.17 12.10 19.98
CA ILE A 359 -7.71 12.08 18.60
C ILE A 359 -8.56 13.03 17.77
N ASN A 360 -7.92 14.02 17.12
CA ASN A 360 -8.60 15.04 16.32
C ASN A 360 -8.26 15.00 14.83
N SER A 361 -7.28 14.18 14.43
CA SER A 361 -6.82 14.04 13.06
C SER A 361 -6.36 12.63 12.77
N THR A 362 -6.24 12.31 11.49
CA THR A 362 -5.54 11.13 10.99
C THR A 362 -4.27 11.56 10.24
N ASN A 363 -3.48 10.58 9.81
CA ASN A 363 -2.48 10.78 8.76
C ASN A 363 -3.15 11.08 7.38
N PRO A 364 -2.38 11.50 6.34
CA PRO A 364 -2.85 11.82 4.99
C PRO A 364 -3.74 10.79 4.30
N CYS A 365 -3.58 9.52 4.64
CA CYS A 365 -4.25 8.39 3.99
C CYS A 365 -5.46 7.86 4.79
N GLY A 366 -5.70 8.38 6.01
CA GLY A 366 -6.88 8.10 6.83
C GLY A 366 -6.85 6.81 7.64
N GLU A 367 -5.83 5.96 7.48
CA GLU A 367 -5.70 4.66 8.14
C GLU A 367 -5.11 4.73 9.54
N VAL A 368 -4.42 5.80 9.92
CA VAL A 368 -3.85 5.95 11.26
C VAL A 368 -4.41 7.20 11.91
N PRO A 369 -5.41 7.06 12.79
CA PRO A 369 -5.80 8.10 13.73
C PRO A 369 -4.65 8.38 14.72
N LEU A 370 -4.24 9.64 14.81
CA LEU A 370 -3.05 10.04 15.53
C LEU A 370 -3.38 11.17 16.51
N LEU A 371 -2.81 11.09 17.71
CA LEU A 371 -2.75 12.20 18.65
C LEU A 371 -1.80 13.28 18.13
N ASP A 372 -1.91 14.46 18.74
CA ASP A 372 -1.06 15.60 18.44
C ASP A 372 0.43 15.19 18.60
N TRP A 373 1.23 15.43 17.57
CA TRP A 373 2.65 15.08 17.45
C TRP A 373 2.99 13.58 17.28
N GLU A 374 2.02 12.68 17.17
CA GLU A 374 2.34 11.28 16.89
C GLU A 374 2.81 11.04 15.45
N SER A 375 3.57 9.95 15.27
CA SER A 375 4.05 9.49 13.97
C SER A 375 3.51 8.11 13.60
N CYS A 376 3.60 7.82 12.31
CA CYS A 376 3.05 6.62 11.69
C CYS A 376 4.18 5.70 11.21
N ASN A 377 4.34 4.55 11.90
CA ASN A 377 5.33 3.50 11.61
C ASN A 377 4.61 2.28 11.03
N LEU A 378 4.82 1.99 9.75
CA LEU A 378 3.99 1.04 9.00
C LEU A 378 4.80 -0.04 8.32
N GLY A 379 4.20 -1.22 8.21
CA GLY A 379 4.70 -2.35 7.42
C GLY A 379 3.54 -3.22 6.95
N SER A 380 3.78 -4.04 5.92
CA SER A 380 2.71 -4.86 5.34
C SER A 380 3.19 -6.25 4.97
N ILE A 381 2.43 -7.26 5.42
CA ILE A 381 2.60 -8.66 5.04
C ILE A 381 2.00 -8.88 3.66
N ASN A 382 2.72 -9.58 2.79
CA ASN A 382 2.26 -9.92 1.45
C ASN A 382 1.46 -11.23 1.46
N LEU A 383 0.13 -11.13 1.46
CA LEU A 383 -0.76 -12.28 1.51
C LEU A 383 -0.63 -13.19 0.28
N ALA A 384 -0.21 -12.66 -0.88
CA ALA A 384 0.06 -13.45 -2.08
C ALA A 384 1.20 -14.47 -1.89
N ARG A 385 2.03 -14.33 -0.83
CA ARG A 385 3.14 -15.24 -0.48
C ARG A 385 2.80 -16.24 0.63
N ILE A 386 1.55 -16.21 1.10
CA ILE A 386 1.06 -17.03 2.22
C ILE A 386 0.17 -18.18 1.72
N VAL A 387 -0.20 -18.19 0.43
CA VAL A 387 -1.00 -19.28 -0.16
C VAL A 387 -0.09 -20.35 -0.76
N ARG A 388 -0.35 -21.63 -0.43
CA ARG A 388 0.28 -22.82 -1.01
C ARG A 388 -0.79 -23.85 -1.38
N LYS A 389 -0.83 -24.28 -2.65
CA LYS A 389 -1.75 -25.34 -3.15
C LYS A 389 -3.23 -25.13 -2.70
N ASN A 390 -3.73 -23.91 -2.86
CA ASN A 390 -5.10 -23.50 -2.49
C ASN A 390 -5.39 -23.52 -0.97
N ASP A 391 -4.37 -23.55 -0.12
CA ASP A 391 -4.51 -23.39 1.33
C ASP A 391 -3.60 -22.27 1.87
N ILE A 392 -3.94 -21.78 3.06
CA ILE A 392 -3.28 -20.67 3.74
C ILE A 392 -2.25 -21.22 4.72
N ASP A 393 -1.00 -20.79 4.58
CA ASP A 393 0.10 -21.12 5.48
C ASP A 393 0.03 -20.24 6.76
N TRP A 394 -0.81 -20.66 7.71
CA TRP A 394 -1.07 -19.93 8.96
C TRP A 394 0.18 -19.80 9.85
N GLU A 395 1.06 -20.80 9.85
CA GLU A 395 2.32 -20.73 10.63
C GLU A 395 3.28 -19.72 10.04
N LYS A 396 3.36 -19.64 8.70
CA LYS A 396 4.12 -18.57 8.05
C LYS A 396 3.52 -17.19 8.34
N LEU A 397 2.19 -17.07 8.35
CA LEU A 397 1.52 -15.82 8.72
C LEU A 397 1.82 -15.42 10.17
N ARG A 398 1.85 -16.37 11.11
CA ARG A 398 2.25 -16.16 12.51
C ARG A 398 3.66 -15.58 12.59
N SER A 399 4.63 -16.29 12.00
CA SER A 399 6.04 -15.87 12.00
C SER A 399 6.24 -14.49 11.37
N LEU A 400 5.58 -14.19 10.24
CA LEU A 400 5.68 -12.87 9.61
C LEU A 400 4.99 -11.76 10.43
N THR A 401 3.98 -12.11 11.22
CA THR A 401 3.33 -11.18 12.15
C THR A 401 4.28 -10.81 13.29
N GLU A 402 4.91 -11.81 13.91
CA GLU A 402 5.93 -11.61 14.95
C GLU A 402 7.09 -10.75 14.43
N ILE A 403 7.66 -11.12 13.28
CA ILE A 403 8.71 -10.36 12.59
C ILE A 403 8.26 -8.92 12.33
N GLY A 404 7.04 -8.73 11.82
CA GLY A 404 6.49 -7.41 11.51
C GLY A 404 6.39 -6.51 12.74
N VAL A 405 5.90 -7.03 13.87
CA VAL A 405 5.80 -6.27 15.12
C VAL A 405 7.18 -5.92 15.66
N ARG A 406 8.10 -6.89 15.74
CA ARG A 406 9.48 -6.67 16.22
C ARG A 406 10.24 -5.67 15.34
N PHE A 407 10.06 -5.75 14.03
CA PHE A 407 10.63 -4.80 13.07
C PHE A 407 10.10 -3.38 13.31
N LEU A 408 8.79 -3.21 13.42
CA LEU A 408 8.18 -1.88 13.58
C LEU A 408 8.46 -1.26 14.95
N ASP A 409 8.56 -2.06 16.02
CA ASP A 409 9.04 -1.58 17.32
C ASP A 409 10.49 -1.10 17.25
N GLY A 410 11.36 -1.86 16.55
CA GLY A 410 12.75 -1.46 16.29
C GLY A 410 12.87 -0.16 15.49
N VAL A 411 11.97 0.06 14.52
CA VAL A 411 11.90 1.31 13.75
C VAL A 411 11.74 2.52 14.67
N ILE A 412 10.89 2.45 15.71
CA ILE A 412 10.66 3.57 16.64
C ILE A 412 11.97 4.01 17.31
N ASP A 413 12.83 3.05 17.65
CA ASP A 413 14.06 3.29 18.41
C ASP A 413 15.16 3.88 17.54
N VAL A 414 15.32 3.40 16.30
CA VAL A 414 16.40 3.83 15.39
C VAL A 414 16.04 5.06 14.55
N ASN A 415 14.77 5.45 14.55
CA ASN A 415 14.26 6.57 13.76
C ASN A 415 14.83 7.92 14.21
N ARG A 416 15.18 8.77 13.23
CA ARG A 416 15.54 10.17 13.44
C ARG A 416 14.33 11.05 13.16
N TYR A 417 13.66 11.43 14.24
CA TYR A 417 12.47 12.29 14.16
C TYR A 417 12.85 13.72 13.77
N PRO A 418 12.03 14.38 12.92
CA PRO A 418 12.31 15.72 12.44
C PRO A 418 12.14 16.79 13.52
N LEU A 419 11.32 16.51 14.55
CA LEU A 419 11.00 17.43 15.63
C LEU A 419 11.05 16.71 16.99
N PRO A 420 11.55 17.35 18.06
CA PRO A 420 11.60 16.75 19.40
C PRO A 420 10.24 16.29 19.94
N GLN A 421 9.19 17.10 19.73
CA GLN A 421 7.83 16.79 20.18
C GLN A 421 7.30 15.50 19.57
N ILE A 422 7.63 15.26 18.29
CA ILE A 422 7.26 14.03 17.60
C ILE A 422 8.02 12.84 18.18
N ALA A 423 9.31 13.03 18.46
CA ALA A 423 10.16 12.01 19.03
C ALA A 423 9.70 11.58 20.43
N GLU A 424 9.28 12.55 21.24
CA GLU A 424 8.74 12.33 22.58
C GLU A 424 7.42 11.57 22.52
N MET A 425 6.41 12.10 21.82
CA MET A 425 5.08 11.50 21.77
C MET A 425 5.08 10.11 21.11
N THR A 426 5.86 9.93 20.04
CA THR A 426 5.97 8.61 19.40
C THR A 426 6.59 7.57 20.35
N ARG A 427 7.61 7.94 21.11
CA ARG A 427 8.24 7.01 22.07
C ARG A 427 7.35 6.76 23.30
N ALA A 428 6.52 7.72 23.67
CA ALA A 428 5.62 7.61 24.81
C ALA A 428 4.50 6.58 24.57
N ASN A 429 3.91 6.57 23.36
CA ASN A 429 2.80 5.65 23.02
C ASN A 429 3.25 4.43 22.18
N ARG A 430 4.40 4.53 21.51
CA ARG A 430 4.99 3.47 20.67
C ARG A 430 4.01 2.85 19.64
N LYS A 431 3.14 3.67 19.05
CA LYS A 431 2.16 3.21 18.05
C LYS A 431 2.86 2.67 16.80
N ILE A 432 2.46 1.47 16.39
CA ILE A 432 2.82 0.86 15.12
C ILE A 432 1.55 0.50 14.34
N GLY A 433 1.73 0.19 13.06
CA GLY A 433 0.67 -0.24 12.16
C GLY A 433 1.15 -1.32 11.19
N LEU A 434 0.99 -2.57 11.60
CA LEU A 434 1.16 -3.74 10.76
C LEU A 434 -0.13 -3.99 9.97
N GLY A 435 0.01 -4.05 8.65
CA GLY A 435 -1.09 -4.32 7.73
C GLY A 435 -0.79 -5.45 6.77
N VAL A 436 -1.58 -5.52 5.70
CA VAL A 436 -1.42 -6.49 4.63
C VAL A 436 -1.40 -5.83 3.26
N MET A 437 -0.92 -6.55 2.26
CA MET A 437 -1.08 -6.27 0.84
C MET A 437 -1.32 -7.58 0.08
N GLY A 438 -1.75 -7.49 -1.17
CA GLY A 438 -1.94 -8.68 -2.01
C GLY A 438 -3.15 -9.52 -1.65
N PHE A 439 -4.17 -8.93 -1.00
CA PHE A 439 -5.39 -9.66 -0.63
C PHE A 439 -6.17 -10.14 -1.88
N ALA A 440 -6.21 -9.35 -2.96
CA ALA A 440 -6.84 -9.79 -4.20
C ALA A 440 -6.11 -11.01 -4.77
N GLU A 441 -4.78 -11.00 -4.86
CA GLU A 441 -4.03 -12.18 -5.32
C GLU A 441 -4.28 -13.41 -4.45
N MET A 442 -4.36 -13.24 -3.12
CA MET A 442 -4.71 -14.35 -2.22
C MET A 442 -6.08 -14.95 -2.56
N LEU A 443 -7.10 -14.12 -2.79
CA LEU A 443 -8.44 -14.58 -3.15
C LEU A 443 -8.46 -15.29 -4.51
N LEU A 444 -7.75 -14.76 -5.51
CA LEU A 444 -7.64 -15.41 -6.83
C LEU A 444 -7.01 -16.79 -6.74
N GLU A 445 -6.00 -16.94 -5.87
CA GLU A 445 -5.30 -18.21 -5.64
C GLU A 445 -6.13 -19.23 -4.85
N LEU A 446 -7.10 -18.75 -4.07
CA LEU A 446 -8.08 -19.60 -3.38
C LEU A 446 -9.36 -19.81 -4.21
N GLU A 447 -9.43 -19.23 -5.41
CA GLU A 447 -10.61 -19.23 -6.28
C GLU A 447 -11.87 -18.62 -5.61
N ILE A 448 -11.68 -17.60 -4.76
CA ILE A 448 -12.75 -16.92 -4.02
C ILE A 448 -13.07 -15.57 -4.70
N PRO A 449 -14.32 -15.32 -5.13
CA PRO A 449 -14.75 -14.00 -5.61
C PRO A 449 -14.62 -12.92 -4.53
N TYR A 450 -14.06 -11.76 -4.87
CA TYR A 450 -13.85 -10.66 -3.92
C TYR A 450 -15.16 -10.15 -3.30
N ASN A 451 -16.22 -10.09 -4.10
CA ASN A 451 -17.57 -9.64 -3.74
C ASN A 451 -18.45 -10.79 -3.22
N SER A 452 -17.94 -11.58 -2.27
CA SER A 452 -18.64 -12.73 -1.67
C SER A 452 -18.58 -12.71 -0.14
N GLU A 453 -19.54 -13.39 0.51
CA GLU A 453 -19.50 -13.60 1.98
C GLU A 453 -18.26 -14.39 2.41
N GLU A 454 -17.80 -15.31 1.57
CA GLU A 454 -16.60 -16.11 1.83
C GLU A 454 -15.36 -15.22 1.93
N ALA A 455 -15.18 -14.28 1.00
CA ALA A 455 -14.09 -13.31 1.04
C ALA A 455 -14.17 -12.39 2.28
N LEU A 456 -15.38 -11.95 2.67
CA LEU A 456 -15.58 -11.17 3.90
C LEU A 456 -15.17 -11.96 5.15
N ASN A 457 -15.60 -13.21 5.25
CA ASN A 457 -15.30 -14.08 6.38
C ASN A 457 -13.82 -14.45 6.44
N LEU A 458 -13.17 -14.63 5.28
CA LEU A 458 -11.74 -14.81 5.21
C LEU A 458 -10.99 -13.55 5.68
N GLY A 459 -11.40 -12.36 5.23
CA GLY A 459 -10.84 -11.09 5.68
C GLY A 459 -10.89 -10.92 7.20
N ARG A 460 -12.06 -11.22 7.81
CA ARG A 460 -12.22 -11.27 9.28
C ARG A 460 -11.25 -12.24 9.93
N ARG A 461 -11.20 -13.48 9.44
CA ARG A 461 -10.36 -14.54 10.03
C ARG A 461 -8.88 -14.19 9.96
N LEU A 462 -8.41 -13.67 8.82
CA LEU A 462 -7.03 -13.24 8.62
C LEU A 462 -6.65 -12.11 9.58
N MET A 463 -7.47 -11.06 9.61
CA MET A 463 -7.16 -9.89 10.41
C MET A 463 -7.26 -10.18 11.90
N LYS A 464 -8.25 -10.99 12.33
CA LYS A 464 -8.33 -11.49 13.71
C LYS A 464 -7.07 -12.25 14.11
N PHE A 465 -6.59 -13.14 13.24
CA PHE A 465 -5.38 -13.90 13.50
C PHE A 465 -4.17 -12.97 13.66
N ILE A 466 -3.94 -12.07 12.71
CA ILE A 466 -2.83 -11.10 12.76
C ILE A 466 -2.89 -10.26 14.04
N THR A 467 -4.06 -9.77 14.44
CA THR A 467 -4.20 -8.92 15.63
C THR A 467 -3.94 -9.67 16.93
N VAL A 468 -4.39 -10.93 17.03
CA VAL A 468 -4.13 -11.78 18.19
C VAL A 468 -2.63 -12.08 18.31
N GLU A 469 -2.00 -12.52 17.23
CA GLU A 469 -0.57 -12.84 17.22
C GLU A 469 0.30 -11.59 17.45
N ALA A 470 -0.06 -10.46 16.83
CA ALA A 470 0.64 -9.18 17.07
C ALA A 470 0.53 -8.74 18.54
N GLY A 471 -0.64 -8.96 19.16
CA GLY A 471 -0.86 -8.70 20.59
C GLY A 471 0.06 -9.53 21.48
N ALA A 472 0.16 -10.83 21.20
CA ALA A 472 1.06 -11.73 21.91
C ALA A 472 2.53 -11.27 21.76
N THR A 473 2.99 -10.97 20.54
CA THR A 473 4.35 -10.47 20.31
C THR A 473 4.62 -9.14 21.03
N SER A 474 3.64 -8.23 21.09
CA SER A 474 3.80 -6.96 21.79
C SER A 474 3.91 -7.14 23.31
N ILE A 475 3.20 -8.12 23.88
CA ILE A 475 3.31 -8.50 25.29
C ILE A 475 4.71 -9.06 25.58
N GLU A 476 5.20 -9.99 24.75
CA GLU A 476 6.57 -10.53 24.86
C GLU A 476 7.62 -9.42 24.80
N LEU A 477 7.49 -8.50 23.83
CA LEU A 477 8.39 -7.36 23.73
C LEU A 477 8.34 -6.45 24.96
N GLY A 478 7.18 -6.31 25.60
CA GLY A 478 7.07 -5.50 26.81
C GLY A 478 7.69 -6.18 28.03
N GLU A 479 7.69 -7.51 28.07
CA GLU A 479 8.44 -8.29 29.07
C GLU A 479 9.96 -8.19 28.82
N GLU A 480 10.39 -8.25 27.57
CA GLU A 480 11.80 -8.16 27.17
C GLU A 480 12.40 -6.75 27.32
N ARG A 481 11.63 -5.71 26.97
CA ARG A 481 12.13 -4.33 26.75
C ARG A 481 11.40 -3.27 27.56
N GLY A 482 10.44 -3.66 28.39
CA GLY A 482 9.53 -2.77 29.11
C GLY A 482 8.31 -2.36 28.27
N THR A 483 7.22 -2.00 28.94
CA THR A 483 5.99 -1.50 28.31
C THR A 483 6.19 -0.13 27.65
N PHE A 484 5.20 0.34 26.87
CA PHE A 484 5.24 1.74 26.43
C PHE A 484 5.06 2.70 27.62
N PRO A 485 5.75 3.85 27.64
CA PRO A 485 5.73 4.77 28.78
C PRO A 485 4.34 5.21 29.27
N ASN A 486 3.40 5.51 28.36
CA ASN A 486 2.08 6.01 28.73
C ASN A 486 1.05 4.89 29.03
N ILE A 487 1.50 3.69 29.38
CA ILE A 487 0.59 2.55 29.59
C ILE A 487 -0.41 2.77 30.73
N ASP A 488 -0.04 3.52 31.76
CA ASP A 488 -0.91 3.79 32.91
C ASP A 488 -2.09 4.74 32.61
N GLU A 489 -1.99 5.50 31.51
CA GLU A 489 -2.99 6.43 30.96
C GLU A 489 -3.78 5.79 29.80
N SER A 490 -3.58 4.48 29.57
CA SER A 490 -4.10 3.75 28.43
C SER A 490 -5.14 2.69 28.81
N VAL A 491 -5.84 2.17 27.80
CA VAL A 491 -6.71 0.99 27.95
C VAL A 491 -5.94 -0.30 28.30
N TRP A 492 -4.61 -0.28 28.14
CA TRP A 492 -3.70 -1.40 28.38
C TRP A 492 -3.09 -1.41 29.79
N LYS A 493 -3.61 -0.57 30.69
CA LYS A 493 -3.15 -0.52 32.08
C LYS A 493 -3.14 -1.91 32.73
N ASN A 494 -2.08 -2.21 33.49
CA ASN A 494 -1.83 -3.52 34.12
C ASN A 494 -1.55 -4.68 33.14
N THR A 495 -1.17 -4.39 31.90
CA THR A 495 -0.67 -5.40 30.95
C THR A 495 0.81 -5.17 30.65
N ASN A 496 1.45 -6.10 29.93
CA ASN A 496 2.82 -5.95 29.45
C ASN A 496 2.89 -5.45 28.00
N MET A 497 1.90 -4.71 27.50
CA MET A 497 1.92 -4.24 26.10
C MET A 497 3.11 -3.30 25.82
N ARG A 498 3.89 -3.60 24.76
CA ARG A 498 4.96 -2.73 24.27
C ARG A 498 4.46 -1.57 23.41
N ASN A 499 3.32 -1.71 22.75
CA ASN A 499 2.82 -0.75 21.76
C ASN A 499 1.35 -0.41 22.03
N ALA A 500 0.96 0.87 21.98
CA ALA A 500 -0.43 1.27 22.21
C ALA A 500 -1.39 0.84 21.08
N THR A 501 -0.89 0.71 19.86
CA THR A 501 -1.62 0.12 18.72
C THR A 501 -0.67 -0.78 17.93
N LEU A 502 -1.24 -1.79 17.26
CA LEU A 502 -0.48 -2.77 16.50
C LEU A 502 -0.83 -2.79 15.03
N THR A 503 -2.11 -2.68 14.69
CA THR A 503 -2.61 -3.00 13.35
C THR A 503 -3.24 -1.82 12.61
N THR A 504 -3.07 -1.79 11.29
CA THR A 504 -3.71 -0.84 10.37
C THR A 504 -3.65 -1.37 8.94
N ILE A 505 -4.60 -1.01 8.09
CA ILE A 505 -4.51 -1.30 6.65
C ILE A 505 -4.16 -0.03 5.90
N ALA A 506 -2.88 0.14 5.63
CA ALA A 506 -2.34 1.26 4.88
C ALA A 506 -2.41 1.04 3.36
N PRO A 507 -2.43 2.13 2.56
CA PRO A 507 -2.26 1.98 1.13
C PRO A 507 -0.80 1.60 0.86
N THR A 508 -0.58 0.50 0.16
CA THR A 508 0.76 -0.03 -0.12
C THR A 508 1.22 0.34 -1.53
N GLY A 509 0.82 1.50 -2.05
CA GLY A 509 1.01 1.88 -3.47
C GLY A 509 2.38 1.58 -4.06
N SER A 510 3.48 2.08 -3.48
CA SER A 510 4.82 1.79 -4.02
C SER A 510 5.39 0.43 -3.60
N ILE A 511 5.08 -0.07 -2.40
CA ILE A 511 5.67 -1.33 -1.90
C ILE A 511 4.97 -2.57 -2.50
N SER A 512 3.69 -2.47 -2.83
CA SER A 512 2.95 -3.50 -3.59
C SER A 512 3.48 -3.64 -5.02
N ILE A 513 3.93 -2.55 -5.65
CA ILE A 513 4.64 -2.61 -6.94
C ILE A 513 5.97 -3.32 -6.82
N ILE A 514 6.74 -3.03 -5.76
CA ILE A 514 8.00 -3.73 -5.48
C ILE A 514 7.74 -5.23 -5.27
N ALA A 515 6.68 -5.56 -4.52
CA ALA A 515 6.26 -6.93 -4.25
C ALA A 515 5.57 -7.63 -5.45
N GLY A 516 5.13 -6.87 -6.45
CA GLY A 516 4.41 -7.35 -7.64
C GLY A 516 2.99 -7.84 -7.35
N THR A 517 2.24 -7.15 -6.49
CA THR A 517 0.90 -7.53 -6.01
C THR A 517 -0.03 -6.32 -5.88
N THR A 518 -1.30 -6.51 -5.53
CA THR A 518 -2.27 -5.43 -5.25
C THR A 518 -1.99 -4.67 -3.95
N SER A 519 -2.47 -3.41 -3.91
CA SER A 519 -2.31 -2.55 -2.76
C SER A 519 -3.28 -2.91 -1.64
N GLY A 520 -2.80 -3.00 -0.40
CA GLY A 520 -3.64 -3.20 0.78
C GLY A 520 -4.63 -4.37 0.62
N ILE A 521 -5.89 -4.05 0.88
CA ILE A 521 -7.03 -4.94 0.63
C ILE A 521 -7.81 -4.55 -0.63
N GLU A 522 -7.22 -3.81 -1.56
CA GLU A 522 -7.91 -3.39 -2.79
C GLU A 522 -8.17 -4.59 -3.73
N PRO A 523 -9.30 -4.61 -4.45
CA PRO A 523 -9.50 -5.57 -5.54
C PRO A 523 -8.54 -5.28 -6.69
N LEU A 524 -8.50 -6.18 -7.69
CA LEU A 524 -7.81 -5.89 -8.94
C LEU A 524 -8.34 -4.60 -9.54
N PHE A 525 -7.45 -3.72 -10.00
CA PHE A 525 -7.89 -2.57 -10.78
C PHE A 525 -8.20 -2.99 -12.24
N ALA A 526 -7.35 -3.83 -12.83
CA ALA A 526 -7.52 -4.39 -14.15
C ALA A 526 -6.83 -5.77 -14.22
N VAL A 527 -7.44 -6.71 -14.94
CA VAL A 527 -6.89 -8.04 -15.21
C VAL A 527 -5.77 -7.96 -16.26
N SER A 528 -5.94 -7.11 -17.27
CA SER A 528 -4.89 -6.76 -18.22
C SER A 528 -4.98 -5.29 -18.60
N PHE A 529 -3.84 -4.65 -18.84
CA PHE A 529 -3.75 -3.25 -19.25
C PHE A 529 -2.49 -3.00 -20.08
N VAL A 530 -2.46 -1.88 -20.78
CA VAL A 530 -1.29 -1.46 -21.57
C VAL A 530 -0.46 -0.47 -20.79
N ARG A 531 0.83 -0.75 -20.66
CA ARG A 531 1.81 0.17 -20.14
C ARG A 531 2.58 0.81 -21.29
N ASN A 532 2.61 2.15 -21.31
CA ASN A 532 3.55 2.88 -22.14
C ASN A 532 4.93 2.83 -21.47
N VAL A 533 5.86 2.14 -22.10
CA VAL A 533 7.25 2.06 -21.67
C VAL A 533 8.09 2.82 -22.68
N LEU A 534 8.73 3.91 -22.25
CA LEU A 534 9.48 4.83 -23.12
C LEU A 534 8.60 5.44 -24.24
N GLU A 535 9.13 6.41 -24.99
CA GLU A 535 8.32 7.24 -25.91
C GLU A 535 7.62 6.45 -27.04
N HIS A 536 7.96 5.18 -27.29
CA HIS A 536 7.38 4.41 -28.42
C HIS A 536 7.07 2.92 -28.17
N ALA A 537 7.25 2.34 -26.96
CA ALA A 537 6.96 0.92 -26.72
C ALA A 537 5.73 0.72 -25.81
N ARG A 538 4.83 -0.18 -26.21
CA ARG A 538 3.65 -0.57 -25.44
C ARG A 538 3.83 -2.01 -24.97
N LEU A 539 3.81 -2.24 -23.67
CA LEU A 539 3.82 -3.58 -23.09
C LEU A 539 2.43 -3.90 -22.55
N ILE A 540 1.91 -5.06 -22.92
CA ILE A 540 0.69 -5.60 -22.31
C ILE A 540 1.11 -6.27 -21.00
N GLU A 541 0.51 -5.82 -19.91
CA GLU A 541 0.67 -6.44 -18.60
C GLU A 541 -0.60 -7.23 -18.30
N VAL A 542 -0.43 -8.48 -17.86
CA VAL A 542 -1.52 -9.40 -17.54
C VAL A 542 -1.31 -9.86 -16.10
N ASN A 543 -2.41 -9.97 -15.34
CA ASN A 543 -2.36 -10.56 -14.02
C ASN A 543 -1.78 -12.00 -14.11
N PRO A 544 -0.73 -12.33 -13.34
CA PRO A 544 -0.04 -13.61 -13.46
C PRO A 544 -0.91 -14.82 -13.09
N VAL A 545 -1.85 -14.64 -12.15
CA VAL A 545 -2.78 -15.70 -11.75
C VAL A 545 -3.76 -15.97 -12.89
N PHE A 546 -4.30 -14.91 -13.50
CA PHE A 546 -5.19 -15.02 -14.66
C PHE A 546 -4.49 -15.67 -15.86
N GLU A 547 -3.28 -15.23 -16.21
CA GLU A 547 -2.53 -15.80 -17.33
C GLU A 547 -2.30 -17.31 -17.12
N ARG A 548 -1.98 -17.72 -15.89
CA ARG A 548 -1.79 -19.14 -15.56
C ARG A 548 -3.09 -19.94 -15.73
N VAL A 549 -4.18 -19.50 -15.11
CA VAL A 549 -5.50 -20.15 -15.22
C VAL A 549 -5.95 -20.24 -16.68
N ALA A 550 -5.76 -19.17 -17.46
CA ALA A 550 -6.12 -19.14 -18.87
C ALA A 550 -5.32 -20.14 -19.71
N ARG A 551 -4.04 -20.34 -19.40
CA ARG A 551 -3.18 -21.31 -20.08
C ARG A 551 -3.53 -22.74 -19.69
N GLU A 552 -3.66 -23.01 -18.40
CA GLU A 552 -4.02 -24.33 -17.86
C GLU A 552 -5.38 -24.80 -18.40
N ARG A 553 -6.35 -23.90 -18.52
CA ARG A 553 -7.70 -24.19 -19.04
C ARG A 553 -7.85 -23.98 -20.54
N GLY A 554 -6.76 -23.71 -21.27
CA GLY A 554 -6.73 -23.72 -22.73
C GLY A 554 -7.46 -22.57 -23.46
N PHE A 555 -7.81 -21.48 -22.78
CA PHE A 555 -8.47 -20.31 -23.39
C PHE A 555 -7.55 -19.09 -23.55
N TYR A 556 -6.27 -19.20 -23.17
CA TYR A 556 -5.31 -18.11 -23.36
C TYR A 556 -5.07 -17.80 -24.84
N SER A 557 -5.25 -16.54 -25.22
CA SER A 557 -4.77 -16.01 -26.50
C SER A 557 -4.31 -14.56 -26.37
N ARG A 558 -3.37 -14.14 -27.22
CA ARG A 558 -2.89 -12.74 -27.25
C ARG A 558 -4.02 -11.77 -27.61
N ASP A 559 -4.95 -12.19 -28.47
CA ASP A 559 -6.15 -11.42 -28.83
C ASP A 559 -7.06 -11.21 -27.61
N LEU A 560 -7.31 -12.27 -26.83
CA LEU A 560 -8.08 -12.16 -25.60
C LEU A 560 -7.43 -11.19 -24.61
N MET A 561 -6.10 -11.26 -24.41
CA MET A 561 -5.40 -10.32 -23.53
C MET A 561 -5.55 -8.86 -24.02
N MET A 562 -5.49 -8.62 -25.34
CA MET A 562 -5.72 -7.29 -25.90
C MET A 562 -7.16 -6.81 -25.72
N ARG A 563 -8.16 -7.70 -25.87
CA ARG A 563 -9.57 -7.40 -25.61
C ARG A 563 -9.80 -7.03 -24.14
N ILE A 564 -9.22 -7.78 -23.21
CA ILE A 564 -9.27 -7.46 -21.78
C ILE A 564 -8.58 -6.12 -21.53
N ALA A 565 -7.42 -5.85 -22.14
CA ALA A 565 -6.72 -4.57 -21.98
C ALA A 565 -7.52 -3.36 -22.49
N LYS A 566 -8.57 -3.53 -23.31
CA LYS A 566 -9.48 -2.44 -23.70
C LYS A 566 -10.40 -1.98 -22.58
N THR A 567 -10.88 -2.91 -21.76
CA THR A 567 -11.86 -2.65 -20.69
C THR A 567 -11.25 -2.71 -19.30
N GLY A 568 -10.11 -3.39 -19.16
CA GLY A 568 -9.50 -3.81 -17.89
C GLY A 568 -10.17 -5.04 -17.26
N SER A 569 -11.33 -5.46 -17.76
CA SER A 569 -12.22 -6.44 -17.12
C SER A 569 -12.46 -7.66 -18.01
N VAL A 570 -12.66 -8.81 -17.39
CA VAL A 570 -13.02 -10.07 -18.06
C VAL A 570 -14.54 -10.21 -18.26
N GLN A 571 -15.33 -9.32 -17.66
CA GLN A 571 -16.79 -9.37 -17.73
C GLN A 571 -17.27 -9.15 -19.18
N GLY A 572 -18.28 -9.92 -19.59
CA GLY A 572 -18.84 -9.86 -20.95
C GLY A 572 -17.97 -10.45 -22.06
N LEU A 573 -16.87 -11.15 -21.73
CA LEU A 573 -16.01 -11.84 -22.68
C LEU A 573 -16.24 -13.36 -22.65
N GLU A 574 -15.77 -14.05 -23.71
CA GLU A 574 -15.86 -15.51 -23.90
C GLU A 574 -14.86 -16.26 -23.01
N ILE A 575 -15.06 -16.16 -21.70
CA ILE A 575 -14.27 -16.78 -20.64
C ILE A 575 -15.24 -17.62 -19.78
N PRO A 576 -14.82 -18.79 -19.25
CA PRO A 576 -15.66 -19.58 -18.34
C PRO A 576 -16.25 -18.73 -17.20
N GLU A 577 -17.51 -18.99 -16.86
CA GLU A 577 -18.27 -18.17 -15.92
C GLU A 577 -17.63 -18.13 -14.53
N ASP A 578 -17.21 -19.30 -14.03
CA ASP A 578 -16.51 -19.44 -12.75
C ASP A 578 -15.21 -18.63 -12.69
N VAL A 579 -14.48 -18.52 -13.81
CA VAL A 579 -13.31 -17.64 -13.91
C VAL A 579 -13.73 -16.17 -13.90
N ARG A 580 -14.80 -15.79 -14.60
CA ARG A 580 -15.28 -14.40 -14.58
C ARG A 580 -15.73 -13.98 -13.18
N ASP A 581 -16.35 -14.88 -12.42
CA ASP A 581 -16.82 -14.58 -11.06
C ASP A 581 -15.65 -14.28 -10.10
N VAL A 582 -14.52 -14.99 -10.25
CA VAL A 582 -13.33 -14.79 -9.43
C VAL A 582 -12.53 -13.55 -9.84
N PHE A 583 -12.36 -13.32 -11.14
CA PHE A 583 -11.51 -12.24 -11.69
C PHE A 583 -12.26 -10.91 -11.86
N VAL A 584 -12.90 -10.43 -10.80
CA VAL A 584 -13.58 -9.13 -10.76
C VAL A 584 -12.61 -7.97 -10.50
N THR A 585 -12.86 -6.84 -11.14
CA THR A 585 -12.12 -5.59 -10.94
C THR A 585 -12.87 -4.61 -10.05
N ALA A 586 -12.19 -3.55 -9.58
CA ALA A 586 -12.75 -2.48 -8.77
C ALA A 586 -14.00 -1.80 -9.38
N LEU A 587 -14.17 -1.84 -10.70
CA LEU A 587 -15.34 -1.28 -11.37
C LEU A 587 -16.45 -2.31 -11.66
N ASP A 588 -16.14 -3.60 -11.52
CA ASP A 588 -17.13 -4.68 -11.62
C ASP A 588 -17.88 -4.89 -10.30
N ILE A 589 -17.26 -4.49 -9.17
CA ILE A 589 -17.79 -4.70 -7.83
C ILE A 589 -18.78 -3.59 -7.45
N ASP A 590 -19.96 -3.98 -6.96
CA ASP A 590 -20.93 -3.01 -6.46
C ASP A 590 -20.43 -2.31 -5.17
N PRO A 591 -20.77 -1.02 -4.95
CA PRO A 591 -20.23 -0.22 -3.85
C PRO A 591 -20.43 -0.82 -2.46
N VAL A 592 -21.54 -1.54 -2.26
CA VAL A 592 -21.85 -2.23 -1.00
C VAL A 592 -20.76 -3.22 -0.61
N TRP A 593 -20.19 -3.97 -1.56
CA TRP A 593 -19.16 -4.97 -1.29
C TRP A 593 -17.82 -4.31 -0.94
N HIS A 594 -17.49 -3.17 -1.56
CA HIS A 594 -16.32 -2.39 -1.16
C HIS A 594 -16.40 -1.97 0.31
N VAL A 595 -17.55 -1.44 0.75
CA VAL A 595 -17.75 -0.97 2.13
C VAL A 595 -17.76 -2.14 3.11
N ARG A 596 -18.46 -3.23 2.77
CA ARG A 596 -18.51 -4.44 3.61
C ARG A 596 -17.14 -5.09 3.77
N MET A 597 -16.32 -5.11 2.72
CA MET A 597 -14.94 -5.60 2.81
C MET A 597 -14.08 -4.73 3.72
N GLN A 598 -14.22 -3.40 3.63
CA GLN A 598 -13.56 -2.50 4.57
C GLN A 598 -13.98 -2.81 6.02
N ALA A 599 -15.29 -2.92 6.28
CA ALA A 599 -15.82 -3.19 7.60
C ALA A 599 -15.34 -4.54 8.16
N ALA A 600 -15.31 -5.59 7.33
CA ALA A 600 -14.85 -6.92 7.73
C ALA A 600 -13.42 -6.93 8.28
N PHE A 601 -12.51 -6.15 7.70
CA PHE A 601 -11.18 -5.96 8.26
C PHE A 601 -11.19 -5.02 9.48
N GLN A 602 -12.01 -3.96 9.46
CA GLN A 602 -12.05 -2.95 10.52
C GLN A 602 -12.41 -3.54 11.90
N GLU A 603 -13.23 -4.60 11.93
CA GLU A 603 -13.61 -5.37 13.14
C GLU A 603 -12.40 -5.81 13.98
N TYR A 604 -11.23 -6.01 13.36
CA TYR A 604 -10.03 -6.50 14.03
C TYR A 604 -8.82 -5.56 13.87
N VAL A 605 -9.02 -4.31 13.44
CA VAL A 605 -7.94 -3.33 13.27
C VAL A 605 -8.00 -2.25 14.35
N ASP A 606 -6.89 -2.05 15.07
CA ASP A 606 -6.78 -1.07 16.16
C ASP A 606 -6.94 0.37 15.64
N ASN A 607 -6.24 0.69 14.55
CA ASN A 607 -6.33 1.96 13.86
C ASN A 607 -7.50 1.95 12.86
N ALA A 608 -7.33 2.51 11.67
CA ALA A 608 -8.31 2.54 10.59
C ALA A 608 -7.77 1.87 9.32
N ILE A 609 -8.52 2.00 8.23
CA ILE A 609 -8.26 1.35 6.93
C ILE A 609 -8.30 2.40 5.82
N SER A 610 -7.25 2.42 5.00
CA SER A 610 -7.24 3.17 3.74
C SER A 610 -7.63 2.22 2.60
N LYS A 611 -8.94 2.13 2.38
CA LYS A 611 -9.52 1.45 1.23
C LYS A 611 -10.38 2.43 0.45
N THR A 612 -10.19 2.46 -0.86
CA THR A 612 -10.98 3.29 -1.76
C THR A 612 -12.26 2.56 -2.15
N ILE A 613 -13.40 3.24 -1.95
CA ILE A 613 -14.67 2.79 -2.49
C ILE A 613 -14.77 3.30 -3.92
N ASN A 614 -14.32 2.48 -4.87
CA ASN A 614 -14.33 2.83 -6.29
C ASN A 614 -15.75 2.69 -6.83
N LEU A 615 -16.22 3.72 -7.56
CA LEU A 615 -17.56 3.77 -8.13
C LEU A 615 -17.48 3.89 -9.66
N ARG A 616 -18.40 3.23 -10.34
CA ARG A 616 -18.58 3.35 -11.80
C ARG A 616 -18.94 4.79 -12.19
N LYS A 617 -18.70 5.14 -13.45
CA LYS A 617 -18.92 6.51 -13.99
C LYS A 617 -20.36 6.99 -13.84
N ASP A 618 -21.31 6.06 -13.97
CA ASP A 618 -22.76 6.24 -13.88
C ASP A 618 -23.31 6.20 -12.45
N ALA A 619 -22.48 5.92 -11.44
CA ALA A 619 -22.88 6.01 -10.04
C ALA A 619 -23.45 7.40 -9.74
N THR A 620 -24.44 7.46 -8.86
CA THR A 620 -25.17 8.69 -8.50
C THR A 620 -24.66 9.27 -7.18
N PRO A 621 -24.98 10.55 -6.87
CA PRO A 621 -24.77 11.09 -5.53
C PRO A 621 -25.49 10.28 -4.44
N GLY A 622 -26.61 9.65 -4.76
CA GLY A 622 -27.34 8.76 -3.86
C GLY A 622 -26.52 7.52 -3.48
N ASP A 623 -25.76 6.95 -4.41
CA ASP A 623 -24.91 5.79 -4.16
C ASP A 623 -23.74 6.13 -3.22
N VAL A 624 -23.19 7.34 -3.36
CA VAL A 624 -22.18 7.88 -2.42
C VAL A 624 -22.76 7.98 -1.01
N LYS A 625 -23.94 8.59 -0.87
CA LYS A 625 -24.61 8.72 0.43
C LYS A 625 -24.90 7.37 1.08
N LYS A 626 -25.38 6.40 0.30
CA LYS A 626 -25.61 5.02 0.77
C LYS A 626 -24.31 4.38 1.27
N ALA A 627 -23.20 4.55 0.54
CA ALA A 627 -21.90 4.03 0.97
C ALA A 627 -21.44 4.66 2.30
N PHE A 628 -21.62 5.98 2.46
CA PHE A 628 -21.30 6.69 3.71
C PHE A 628 -22.16 6.23 4.89
N LEU A 629 -23.48 6.10 4.71
CA LEU A 629 -24.38 5.58 5.75
C LEU A 629 -24.02 4.14 6.13
N LEU A 630 -23.78 3.29 5.14
CA LEU A 630 -23.39 1.90 5.38
C LEU A 630 -22.06 1.80 6.14
N ALA A 631 -21.07 2.64 5.82
CA ALA A 631 -19.81 2.65 6.54
C ALA A 631 -19.99 3.07 8.02
N TYR A 632 -20.88 4.02 8.28
CA TYR A 632 -21.25 4.41 9.63
C TYR A 632 -21.92 3.26 10.39
N GLU A 633 -22.93 2.63 9.78
CA GLU A 633 -23.67 1.50 10.36
C GLU A 633 -22.76 0.31 10.68
N LEU A 634 -21.77 0.05 9.81
CA LEU A 634 -20.80 -1.02 9.97
C LEU A 634 -19.57 -0.62 10.81
N LYS A 635 -19.60 0.53 11.49
CA LYS A 635 -18.55 0.95 12.43
C LYS A 635 -17.16 1.11 11.78
N CYS A 636 -17.14 1.53 10.51
CA CYS A 636 -15.91 2.01 9.89
C CYS A 636 -15.43 3.28 10.61
N LYS A 637 -14.11 3.48 10.71
CA LYS A 637 -13.51 4.70 11.31
C LYS A 637 -13.37 5.87 10.34
N GLY A 638 -13.40 5.59 9.04
CA GLY A 638 -13.47 6.60 7.97
C GLY A 638 -13.84 5.96 6.64
N ILE A 639 -14.15 6.77 5.64
CA ILE A 639 -14.50 6.31 4.29
C ILE A 639 -14.16 7.37 3.25
N THR A 640 -13.66 6.92 2.09
CA THR A 640 -13.47 7.75 0.91
C THR A 640 -14.05 7.05 -0.31
N VAL A 641 -14.79 7.80 -1.12
CA VAL A 641 -15.32 7.32 -2.40
C VAL A 641 -14.56 7.93 -3.56
N TYR A 642 -14.37 7.16 -4.62
CA TYR A 642 -13.81 7.65 -5.86
C TYR A 642 -14.65 7.19 -7.04
N ARG A 643 -15.43 8.11 -7.59
CA ARG A 643 -16.16 7.86 -8.83
C ARG A 643 -15.25 8.01 -10.04
N TYR A 644 -15.23 7.02 -10.91
CA TYR A 644 -14.56 7.12 -12.20
C TYR A 644 -15.07 8.35 -12.96
N GLY A 645 -14.19 9.31 -13.25
CA GLY A 645 -14.55 10.60 -13.87
C GLY A 645 -14.60 11.80 -12.91
N SER A 646 -14.42 11.61 -11.61
CA SER A 646 -14.49 12.72 -10.62
C SER A 646 -13.26 13.65 -10.64
N ARG A 647 -12.12 13.20 -11.19
CA ARG A 647 -10.92 14.03 -11.38
C ARG A 647 -10.44 13.94 -12.83
N ALA A 648 -9.87 15.04 -13.32
CA ALA A 648 -9.35 15.16 -14.68
C ALA A 648 -8.13 14.23 -14.91
N GLU A 649 -7.22 14.17 -13.92
CA GLU A 649 -6.16 13.17 -13.90
C GLU A 649 -6.56 11.95 -13.09
N GLN A 650 -6.59 10.79 -13.73
CA GLN A 650 -6.83 9.51 -13.10
C GLN A 650 -5.58 8.65 -13.11
N VAL A 651 -5.48 7.77 -12.10
CA VAL A 651 -4.35 6.84 -11.94
C VAL A 651 -4.28 5.84 -13.09
N LEU A 652 -5.45 5.42 -13.57
CA LEU A 652 -5.63 4.80 -14.87
C LEU A 652 -6.59 5.64 -15.69
N SER A 653 -6.19 5.95 -16.92
CA SER A 653 -7.06 6.62 -17.88
C SER A 653 -7.49 5.60 -18.93
N PHE A 654 -8.81 5.52 -19.13
CA PHE A 654 -9.37 5.18 -20.43
C PHE A 654 -9.13 6.41 -21.32
N GLY A 655 -7.89 6.59 -21.78
CA GLY A 655 -7.48 7.75 -22.57
C GLY A 655 -7.97 7.66 -24.02
N GLU A 656 -7.61 8.64 -24.85
CA GLU A 656 -7.87 8.66 -26.31
C GLU A 656 -7.28 7.44 -27.05
N SER A 657 -6.36 6.70 -26.42
CA SER A 657 -5.95 5.36 -26.84
C SER A 657 -7.03 4.35 -26.45
N GLU A 658 -7.53 3.54 -27.39
CA GLU A 658 -8.56 2.49 -27.21
C GLU A 658 -8.31 1.42 -26.10
N TYR A 659 -7.35 1.60 -25.19
CA TYR A 659 -6.92 0.68 -24.14
C TYR A 659 -6.82 1.34 -22.76
N VAL A 660 -7.04 0.57 -21.70
CA VAL A 660 -6.76 0.95 -20.32
C VAL A 660 -5.25 1.10 -20.13
N SER A 661 -4.83 2.26 -19.64
CA SER A 661 -3.41 2.55 -19.37
C SER A 661 -3.18 2.89 -17.90
N ALA A 662 -2.07 2.38 -17.34
CA ALA A 662 -1.67 2.65 -15.96
C ALA A 662 -0.46 3.57 -15.90
N LYS A 663 -0.49 4.62 -15.06
CA LYS A 663 0.73 5.36 -14.72
C LYS A 663 1.73 4.44 -14.01
N SER A 664 3.03 4.64 -14.25
CA SER A 664 4.14 3.83 -13.73
C SER A 664 4.07 3.56 -12.21
N ASP A 665 3.45 4.47 -11.48
CA ASP A 665 3.42 4.48 -10.02
C ASP A 665 2.32 3.61 -9.38
N TYR A 666 1.53 2.83 -10.14
CA TYR A 666 0.33 2.12 -9.62
C TYR A 666 0.06 0.71 -10.16
N ALA A 667 0.90 0.16 -11.02
CA ALA A 667 0.70 -1.16 -11.65
C ALA A 667 1.65 -2.22 -11.03
N GLY A 668 1.16 -3.05 -10.12
CA GLY A 668 1.86 -4.24 -9.64
C GLY A 668 1.60 -5.44 -10.55
N GLY A 669 2.63 -6.25 -10.83
CA GLY A 669 2.48 -7.49 -11.59
C GLY A 669 3.82 -8.21 -11.79
N CYS A 670 3.95 -9.42 -11.23
CA CYS A 670 5.16 -10.25 -11.34
C CYS A 670 5.00 -11.35 -12.42
N PRO A 671 5.74 -11.32 -13.56
CA PRO A 671 5.52 -12.24 -14.68
C PRO A 671 5.97 -13.69 -14.46
N ASP A 672 6.43 -14.08 -13.26
CA ASP A 672 6.90 -15.43 -12.95
C ASP A 672 6.74 -15.71 -11.45
N ARG A 673 6.11 -16.84 -11.08
CA ARG A 673 5.95 -17.29 -9.69
C ARG A 673 7.24 -17.83 -9.07
N SER A 674 8.32 -17.95 -9.85
CA SER A 674 9.61 -18.39 -9.33
C SER A 674 10.53 -17.22 -8.95
N CYS A 675 10.37 -16.69 -7.73
CA CYS A 675 11.53 -16.19 -7.00
C CYS A 675 12.32 -17.44 -6.55
N PRO A 676 13.43 -17.82 -7.19
CA PRO A 676 14.15 -19.01 -6.82
C PRO A 676 15.13 -18.63 -5.73
N TYR A 677 14.64 -18.59 -4.50
CA TYR A 677 15.35 -19.05 -3.32
C TYR A 677 14.37 -19.77 -2.42
#